data_AF-A0A327RVC0-F1
#
_entry.id   AF-A0A327RVC0-F1
#
_cell.length_a   1.000
_cell.length_b   1.000
_cell.length_c   1.000
_cell.angle_alpha   90.00
_cell.angle_beta   90.00
_cell.angle_gamma   90.00
#
_symmetry.space_group_name_H-M   'P 1'
#
loop_
_entity.id
_entity.type
_entity.pdbx_description
1 polymer ?
#
loop_
_entity_poly.entity_id
_entity_poly.type
_entity_poly.pdbx_seq_one_letter_code
_entity_poly.pdbx_strand_id
1 'polypeptide(L)'
;MLFLFILPLAVAGQSEQSAFLDTDLENQWVVLVNNWSYHLGDNKEWSNPSFNDSLWPKFSNMIINVPDSVAKENKNGIVWFRKKIKTVLPLNQQLVLRIYQTGASEIYLDGQLIHQLGRVSAAQDSIIYYNPGRDLLSFPLVPQKDQILAIRYANDPSQFPVFASGTGMILRVATLSHANADPPMLQYKIRYYIVFGVAIFMLILFLAYFLFFPTEKINLYFAISSLFFSLFIIAVLVLLNMHQKPFLAEFCIGFFLTCQALLILFCIYKILKQKFGLLFWSVVVLAAFLIGLLFLFDYLLITQIIGTIVLLEILRISIKSLKTDRRAALIFLVFCVINIAFWVAIILDQLSIMEVPSLWLYQPFAFLLMPLSLAIYLGYIFGNRSKSLQNKLKEVEQLSEENHRILSTQNETLEMQVNERTSALNTSLENLKATQSQLIQAEKMASLGELTAGIAHEIQNPLNFVNNFSEVSKELLEEMQKELVAGNLEDVREIAKDVIQNLEKINHHGKRADGIVKGMLQHSRKNTGEKELTDINALVDEYLRLAYHGLRAKDKSFNATLETDYDHAIGKIEIVPQDIGRVMLNLITNAFYTITERKKGPLAPKGGTHEYEPTVSISTKLISPLRGDQGGILISVKDNGNGIPESALDKIFQPFFTTKPTGQGTGLGLSLSYDIINAHGGDLRVYTEENKGTEFVISLPIPK
;
A
#
# COMPACT_ATOMS: atom_id res chain seq x y z
N MET A 1 2.71 58.56 -34.72
CA MET A 1 3.52 58.92 -35.89
C MET A 1 3.78 57.65 -36.69
N LEU A 2 2.81 57.28 -37.55
CA LEU A 2 2.84 56.27 -38.63
C LEU A 2 1.38 55.94 -38.99
N PHE A 3 0.68 56.97 -39.49
CA PHE A 3 -0.59 56.89 -40.19
C PHE A 3 -0.46 57.96 -41.27
N LEU A 4 0.06 57.56 -42.43
CA LEU A 4 0.14 58.31 -43.69
C LEU A 4 1.17 57.58 -44.55
N PHE A 5 0.70 56.82 -45.54
CA PHE A 5 1.31 56.59 -46.87
C PHE A 5 0.69 55.34 -47.50
N ILE A 6 -0.51 55.50 -48.07
CA ILE A 6 -1.01 54.65 -49.15
C ILE A 6 -1.71 55.58 -50.15
N LEU A 7 -1.03 55.85 -51.27
CA LEU A 7 -1.63 56.40 -52.48
C LEU A 7 -0.62 56.19 -53.63
N PRO A 8 -0.91 55.32 -54.61
CA PRO A 8 -0.45 55.55 -55.96
C PRO A 8 -1.55 56.31 -56.70
N LEU A 9 -1.33 57.60 -56.93
CA LEU A 9 -2.01 58.35 -57.98
C LEU A 9 -1.52 57.80 -59.33
N ALA A 10 -2.41 57.11 -60.05
CA ALA A 10 -2.30 56.96 -61.49
C ALA A 10 -3.44 57.76 -62.13
N VAL A 11 -3.17 59.02 -62.44
CA VAL A 11 -3.99 59.82 -63.36
C VAL A 11 -3.57 59.44 -64.77
N ALA A 12 -4.39 58.66 -65.46
CA ALA A 12 -4.28 58.46 -66.91
C ALA A 12 -5.49 59.12 -67.60
N GLY A 13 -5.20 59.98 -68.57
CA GLY A 13 -6.18 60.77 -69.31
C GLY A 13 -7.23 59.92 -70.02
N GLN A 14 -8.46 60.44 -70.05
CA GLN A 14 -9.58 59.87 -70.78
C GLN A 14 -9.36 60.02 -72.30
N SER A 15 -9.32 58.89 -73.01
CA SER A 15 -9.74 58.78 -74.40
C SER A 15 -10.66 57.57 -74.55
N GLU A 16 -11.68 57.67 -75.40
CA GLU A 16 -12.68 56.63 -75.68
C GLU A 16 -12.08 55.45 -76.46
N GLN A 17 -11.25 54.64 -75.81
CA GLN A 17 -10.77 53.39 -76.38
C GLN A 17 -11.28 52.21 -75.56
N SER A 18 -11.75 51.19 -76.27
CA SER A 18 -12.02 49.84 -75.75
C SER A 18 -10.91 49.48 -74.77
N ALA A 19 -11.25 49.02 -73.56
CA ALA A 19 -10.24 48.55 -72.63
C ALA A 19 -9.60 47.29 -73.24
N PHE A 20 -8.44 47.46 -73.85
CA PHE A 20 -7.66 46.38 -74.43
C PHE A 20 -7.19 45.46 -73.29
N LEU A 21 -7.41 44.15 -73.43
CA LEU A 21 -6.60 43.15 -72.72
C LEU A 21 -5.23 43.11 -73.42
N ASP A 22 -4.43 44.16 -73.20
CA ASP A 22 -3.09 44.37 -73.79
C ASP A 22 -1.96 43.83 -72.91
N THR A 23 -2.35 43.15 -71.83
CA THR A 23 -1.50 42.65 -70.76
C THR A 23 -1.06 41.22 -71.01
N ASP A 24 0.14 40.88 -70.55
CA ASP A 24 0.75 39.54 -70.56
C ASP A 24 -0.09 38.50 -69.78
N LEU A 25 -1.17 38.01 -70.40
CA LEU A 25 -2.09 37.01 -69.83
C LEU A 25 -1.44 35.63 -69.68
N GLU A 26 -0.29 35.40 -70.31
CA GLU A 26 0.46 34.14 -70.25
C GLU A 26 1.27 34.04 -68.95
N ASN A 27 1.68 35.16 -68.37
CA ASN A 27 2.55 35.16 -67.19
C ASN A 27 1.89 35.74 -65.93
N GLN A 28 0.68 36.29 -65.99
CA GLN A 28 0.00 36.84 -64.82
C GLN A 28 -1.54 36.84 -64.89
N TRP A 29 -2.16 36.89 -63.71
CA TRP A 29 -3.58 37.20 -63.57
C TRP A 29 -3.85 38.70 -63.77
N VAL A 30 -4.64 39.04 -64.78
CA VAL A 30 -5.00 40.42 -65.10
C VAL A 30 -6.34 40.76 -64.45
N VAL A 31 -6.36 41.81 -63.61
CA VAL A 31 -7.59 42.30 -62.97
C VAL A 31 -8.33 43.24 -63.92
N LEU A 32 -9.63 43.04 -64.11
CA LEU A 32 -10.46 43.92 -64.94
C LEU A 32 -10.86 45.19 -64.15
N VAL A 33 -9.99 46.20 -64.12
CA VAL A 33 -10.15 47.40 -63.27
C VAL A 33 -10.90 48.55 -63.96
N ASN A 34 -10.57 48.83 -65.23
CA ASN A 34 -10.91 50.12 -65.85
C ASN A 34 -12.23 50.12 -66.63
N ASN A 35 -12.88 51.29 -66.80
CA ASN A 35 -13.97 51.52 -67.75
C ASN A 35 -15.20 50.61 -67.59
N TRP A 36 -15.62 50.35 -66.35
CA TRP A 36 -16.90 49.71 -66.08
C TRP A 36 -18.03 50.74 -66.11
N SER A 37 -19.12 50.44 -66.79
CA SER A 37 -20.39 51.17 -66.70
C SER A 37 -21.31 50.47 -65.70
N TYR A 38 -22.12 51.20 -64.92
CA TYR A 38 -23.12 50.57 -64.04
C TYR A 38 -24.51 51.22 -64.14
N HIS A 39 -25.53 50.46 -63.79
CA HIS A 39 -26.91 50.94 -63.70
C HIS A 39 -27.68 50.22 -62.60
N LEU A 40 -28.49 50.98 -61.85
CA LEU A 40 -29.37 50.42 -60.82
C LEU A 40 -30.65 49.85 -61.43
N GLY A 41 -31.15 48.77 -60.87
CA GLY A 41 -32.39 48.11 -61.31
C GLY A 41 -32.14 46.74 -61.90
N ASP A 42 -33.20 46.14 -62.42
CA ASP A 42 -33.19 44.74 -62.81
C ASP A 42 -33.88 44.50 -64.16
N ASN A 43 -33.14 44.66 -65.26
CA ASN A 43 -33.63 44.36 -66.61
C ASN A 43 -32.60 43.53 -67.39
N LYS A 44 -32.99 42.32 -67.80
CA LYS A 44 -32.12 41.37 -68.51
C LYS A 44 -31.72 41.81 -69.92
N GLU A 45 -32.49 42.70 -70.55
CA GLU A 45 -32.15 43.27 -71.87
C GLU A 45 -30.84 44.07 -71.83
N TRP A 46 -30.42 44.53 -70.64
CA TRP A 46 -29.14 45.20 -70.47
C TRP A 46 -27.93 44.27 -70.63
N SER A 47 -28.12 42.96 -70.78
CA SER A 47 -27.04 42.06 -71.19
C SER A 47 -26.74 42.13 -72.70
N ASN A 48 -27.68 42.62 -73.51
CA ASN A 48 -27.61 42.56 -74.98
C ASN A 48 -26.55 43.54 -75.52
N PRO A 49 -25.72 43.12 -76.50
CA PRO A 49 -24.70 43.98 -77.09
C PRO A 49 -25.26 45.19 -77.84
N SER A 50 -26.50 45.11 -78.35
CA SER A 50 -27.16 46.20 -79.08
C SER A 50 -27.68 47.33 -78.18
N PHE A 51 -27.75 47.10 -76.86
CA PHE A 51 -28.25 48.10 -75.92
C PHE A 51 -27.24 49.25 -75.74
N ASN A 52 -27.74 50.48 -75.81
CA ASN A 52 -26.93 51.69 -75.66
C ASN A 52 -26.74 52.05 -74.18
N ASP A 53 -25.51 51.85 -73.69
CA ASP A 53 -25.09 52.15 -72.31
C ASP A 53 -24.30 53.47 -72.19
N SER A 54 -24.30 54.33 -73.21
CA SER A 54 -23.50 55.58 -73.21
C SER A 54 -23.87 56.56 -72.08
N LEU A 55 -25.11 56.50 -71.58
CA LEU A 55 -25.59 57.35 -70.48
C LEU A 55 -25.29 56.76 -69.09
N TRP A 56 -24.74 55.54 -69.01
CA TRP A 56 -24.45 54.89 -67.73
C TRP A 56 -23.21 55.53 -67.10
N PRO A 57 -23.24 55.80 -65.78
CA PRO A 57 -22.06 56.27 -65.07
C PRO A 57 -20.92 55.24 -65.16
N LYS A 58 -19.70 55.73 -65.40
CA LYS A 58 -18.49 54.92 -65.52
C LYS A 58 -17.64 55.00 -64.26
N PHE A 59 -16.96 53.90 -63.92
CA PHE A 59 -15.98 53.84 -62.84
C PHE A 59 -14.82 52.91 -63.21
N SER A 60 -13.70 53.10 -62.52
CA SER A 60 -12.53 52.25 -62.60
C SER A 60 -12.09 51.93 -61.18
N ASN A 61 -12.29 50.69 -60.73
CA ASN A 61 -11.94 50.26 -59.39
C ASN A 61 -11.53 48.78 -59.40
N MET A 62 -10.59 48.38 -58.54
CA MET A 62 -10.13 47.00 -58.43
C MET A 62 -11.23 46.08 -57.90
N ILE A 63 -12.05 46.61 -56.99
CA ILE A 63 -13.25 45.96 -56.49
C ILE A 63 -14.44 46.60 -57.20
N ILE A 64 -15.17 45.78 -57.96
CA ILE A 64 -16.43 46.14 -58.61
C ILE A 64 -17.51 46.14 -57.54
N ASN A 65 -17.91 47.33 -57.12
CA ASN A 65 -18.95 47.54 -56.13
C ASN A 65 -19.89 48.66 -56.56
N VAL A 66 -21.05 48.73 -55.89
CA VAL A 66 -21.94 49.87 -56.03
C VAL A 66 -21.29 51.04 -55.28
N PRO A 67 -21.13 52.23 -55.90
CA PRO A 67 -20.60 53.39 -55.19
C PRO A 67 -21.44 53.72 -53.95
N ASP A 68 -20.79 54.05 -52.83
CA ASP A 68 -21.45 54.28 -51.52
C ASP A 68 -22.52 55.39 -51.56
N SER A 69 -22.38 56.36 -52.47
CA SER A 69 -23.36 57.43 -52.69
C SER A 69 -24.69 56.94 -53.27
N VAL A 70 -24.69 55.77 -53.93
CA VAL A 70 -25.82 55.19 -54.67
C VAL A 70 -26.43 53.99 -53.95
N ALA A 71 -25.65 53.32 -53.08
CA ALA A 71 -26.07 52.16 -52.30
C ALA A 71 -27.24 52.44 -51.34
N LYS A 72 -27.41 53.68 -50.87
CA LYS A 72 -28.50 54.09 -49.97
C LYS A 72 -29.88 54.20 -50.63
N GLU A 73 -29.94 54.36 -51.95
CA GLU A 73 -31.20 54.55 -52.71
C GLU A 73 -31.69 53.26 -53.39
N ASN A 74 -30.87 52.21 -53.44
CA ASN A 74 -31.20 50.96 -54.12
C ASN A 74 -32.07 50.03 -53.25
N LYS A 75 -33.39 50.24 -53.26
CA LYS A 75 -34.37 49.40 -52.51
C LYS A 75 -34.38 47.91 -52.91
N ASN A 76 -33.88 47.55 -54.09
CA ASN A 76 -33.91 46.17 -54.61
C ASN A 76 -32.55 45.45 -54.54
N GLY A 77 -31.47 46.15 -54.17
CA GLY A 77 -30.12 45.56 -54.01
C GLY A 77 -29.44 45.01 -55.28
N ILE A 78 -30.06 45.09 -56.47
CA ILE A 78 -29.52 44.60 -57.75
C ILE A 78 -28.88 45.75 -58.54
N VAL A 79 -27.70 45.48 -59.10
CA VAL A 79 -26.95 46.39 -59.97
C VAL A 79 -26.42 45.63 -61.18
N TRP A 80 -26.46 46.29 -62.33
CA TRP A 80 -25.83 45.80 -63.55
C TRP A 80 -24.51 46.51 -63.80
N PHE A 81 -23.49 45.74 -64.14
CA PHE A 81 -22.19 46.22 -64.60
C PHE A 81 -22.01 45.83 -66.07
N ARG A 82 -21.50 46.74 -66.90
CA ARG A 82 -21.20 46.50 -68.31
C ARG A 82 -19.78 46.95 -68.64
N LYS A 83 -19.09 46.18 -69.47
CA LYS A 83 -17.75 46.49 -69.96
C LYS A 83 -17.55 45.97 -71.37
N LYS A 84 -17.07 46.84 -72.26
CA LYS A 84 -16.59 46.44 -73.59
C LYS A 84 -15.19 45.85 -73.46
N ILE A 85 -15.00 44.64 -73.96
CA ILE A 85 -13.74 43.89 -73.91
C ILE A 85 -13.32 43.57 -75.33
N LYS A 86 -12.05 43.81 -75.62
CA LYS A 86 -11.41 43.42 -76.89
C LYS A 86 -10.08 42.74 -76.58
N THR A 87 -9.87 41.58 -77.20
CA THR A 87 -8.60 40.83 -77.13
C THR A 87 -7.72 41.20 -78.33
N VAL A 88 -6.46 41.55 -78.07
CA VAL A 88 -5.53 42.04 -79.10
C VAL A 88 -4.75 40.89 -79.78
N LEU A 89 -4.52 39.79 -79.06
CA LEU A 89 -3.69 38.67 -79.50
C LEU A 89 -4.52 37.47 -79.99
N PRO A 90 -4.09 36.73 -81.03
CA PRO A 90 -4.61 35.41 -81.33
C PRO A 90 -4.18 34.45 -80.21
N LEU A 91 -5.05 34.28 -79.22
CA LEU A 91 -4.82 33.34 -78.13
C LEU A 91 -4.97 31.91 -78.67
N ASN A 92 -3.86 31.17 -78.76
CA ASN A 92 -3.86 29.72 -79.00
C ASN A 92 -4.30 28.91 -77.76
N GLN A 93 -4.76 29.59 -76.71
CA GLN A 93 -5.11 28.99 -75.43
C GLN A 93 -6.44 29.54 -74.93
N GLN A 94 -7.21 28.67 -74.28
CA GLN A 94 -8.49 29.04 -73.67
C GLN A 94 -8.24 30.04 -72.52
N LEU A 95 -9.05 31.10 -72.46
CA LEU A 95 -9.05 32.01 -71.33
C LEU A 95 -9.96 31.49 -70.21
N VAL A 96 -9.53 31.76 -68.99
CA VAL A 96 -10.31 31.48 -67.78
C VAL A 96 -10.52 32.74 -66.97
N LEU A 97 -11.63 32.76 -66.25
CA LEU A 97 -12.06 33.83 -65.37
C LEU A 97 -12.04 33.31 -63.93
N ARG A 98 -11.43 34.07 -63.03
CA ARG A 98 -11.49 33.85 -61.59
C ARG A 98 -12.23 35.02 -60.95
N ILE A 99 -13.19 34.71 -60.10
CA ILE A 99 -14.06 35.70 -59.50
C ILE A 99 -14.03 35.55 -57.99
N TYR A 100 -13.76 36.64 -57.29
CA TYR A 100 -14.00 36.73 -55.86
C TYR A 100 -15.15 37.67 -55.65
N GLN A 101 -16.23 37.22 -55.02
CA GLN A 101 -17.40 38.07 -54.80
C GLN A 101 -18.01 37.88 -53.42
N THR A 102 -18.63 38.94 -52.93
CA THR A 102 -19.41 38.96 -51.69
C THR A 102 -20.88 39.15 -52.03
N GLY A 103 -21.45 38.27 -52.87
CA GLY A 103 -22.75 38.50 -53.52
C GLY A 103 -23.26 37.28 -54.30
N ALA A 104 -24.33 37.49 -55.06
CA ALA A 104 -24.77 36.61 -56.14
C ALA A 104 -24.56 37.32 -57.48
N SER A 105 -24.16 36.59 -58.52
CA SER A 105 -23.98 37.18 -59.85
C SER A 105 -24.44 36.27 -60.98
N GLU A 106 -24.95 36.89 -62.04
CA GLU A 106 -25.19 36.28 -63.34
C GLU A 106 -24.32 37.01 -64.35
N ILE A 107 -23.48 36.27 -65.07
CA ILE A 107 -22.45 36.80 -65.97
C ILE A 107 -22.83 36.48 -67.40
N TYR A 108 -22.91 37.52 -68.21
CA TYR A 108 -23.32 37.47 -69.60
C TYR A 108 -22.18 37.94 -70.51
N LEU A 109 -22.01 37.24 -71.62
CA LEU A 109 -21.10 37.63 -72.71
C LEU A 109 -21.91 37.74 -74.00
N ASP A 110 -21.90 38.93 -74.63
CA ASP A 110 -22.72 39.24 -75.81
C ASP A 110 -24.21 38.86 -75.63
N GLY A 111 -24.76 39.03 -74.43
CA GLY A 111 -26.14 38.71 -74.08
C GLY A 111 -26.40 37.24 -73.70
N GLN A 112 -25.43 36.34 -73.89
CA GLN A 112 -25.55 34.94 -73.49
C GLN A 112 -25.06 34.74 -72.05
N LEU A 113 -25.86 34.09 -71.20
CA LEU A 113 -25.45 33.72 -69.84
C LEU A 113 -24.33 32.67 -69.91
N ILE A 114 -23.15 33.01 -69.38
CA ILE A 114 -21.99 32.11 -69.34
C ILE A 114 -21.77 31.50 -67.95
N HIS A 115 -22.10 32.22 -66.87
CA HIS A 115 -22.00 31.73 -65.49
C HIS A 115 -23.11 32.25 -64.61
N GLN A 116 -23.66 31.39 -63.77
CA GLN A 116 -24.57 31.75 -62.69
C GLN A 116 -23.93 31.36 -61.35
N LEU A 117 -23.59 32.37 -60.56
CA LEU A 117 -22.87 32.24 -59.29
C LEU A 117 -23.82 32.64 -58.16
N GLY A 118 -24.57 31.65 -57.67
CA GLY A 118 -25.64 31.86 -56.71
C GLY A 118 -26.98 32.17 -57.39
N ARG A 119 -27.89 32.82 -56.66
CA ARG A 119 -29.21 33.20 -57.18
C ARG A 119 -29.42 34.70 -56.99
N VAL A 120 -29.53 35.41 -58.10
CA VAL A 120 -29.91 36.84 -58.11
C VAL A 120 -31.44 36.93 -58.19
N SER A 121 -32.06 37.58 -57.21
CA SER A 121 -33.51 37.72 -57.10
C SER A 121 -33.89 39.12 -56.65
N ALA A 122 -35.00 39.65 -57.19
CA ALA A 122 -35.58 40.92 -56.73
C ALA A 122 -36.20 40.82 -55.33
N ALA A 123 -36.59 39.62 -54.91
CA ALA A 123 -36.96 39.33 -53.53
C ALA A 123 -35.70 39.06 -52.70
N GLN A 124 -35.41 39.93 -51.73
CA GLN A 124 -34.17 39.92 -50.95
C GLN A 124 -33.96 38.60 -50.19
N ASP A 125 -35.03 38.01 -49.63
CA ASP A 125 -35.02 36.71 -48.93
C ASP A 125 -34.72 35.51 -49.85
N SER A 126 -34.76 35.71 -51.17
CA SER A 126 -34.51 34.66 -52.16
C SER A 126 -33.13 34.77 -52.83
N ILE A 127 -32.29 35.71 -52.40
CA ILE A 127 -30.91 35.84 -52.89
C ILE A 127 -30.06 34.73 -52.26
N ILE A 128 -29.39 33.93 -53.08
CA ILE A 128 -28.45 32.91 -52.62
C ILE A 128 -27.05 33.38 -52.98
N TYR A 129 -26.28 33.80 -51.97
CA TYR A 129 -24.90 34.21 -52.12
C TYR A 129 -24.00 33.03 -52.48
N TYR A 130 -23.07 33.25 -53.42
CA TYR A 130 -22.08 32.25 -53.77
C TYR A 130 -20.77 32.91 -54.20
N ASN A 131 -19.69 32.59 -53.50
CA ASN A 131 -18.35 33.00 -53.88
C ASN A 131 -17.59 31.80 -54.49
N PRO A 132 -17.26 31.79 -55.79
CA PRO A 132 -16.50 30.69 -56.39
C PRO A 132 -15.02 30.67 -55.95
N GLY A 133 -14.53 31.71 -55.27
CA GLY A 133 -13.18 31.74 -54.70
C GLY A 133 -12.09 31.59 -55.75
N ARG A 134 -11.39 30.44 -55.74
CA ARG A 134 -10.27 30.14 -56.64
C ARG A 134 -10.66 29.25 -57.84
N ASP A 135 -11.94 28.93 -58.01
CA ASP A 135 -12.41 28.12 -59.11
C ASP A 135 -12.14 28.80 -60.46
N LEU A 136 -11.79 27.98 -61.46
CA LEU A 136 -11.51 28.44 -62.83
C LEU A 136 -12.80 28.37 -63.65
N LEU A 137 -13.37 29.53 -63.96
CA LEU A 137 -14.56 29.65 -64.79
C LEU A 137 -14.15 29.79 -66.26
N SER A 138 -14.88 29.16 -67.17
CA SER A 138 -14.62 29.29 -68.60
C SER A 138 -14.86 30.74 -69.07
N PHE A 139 -13.98 31.29 -69.91
CA PHE A 139 -14.18 32.63 -70.45
C PHE A 139 -14.05 32.62 -71.98
N PRO A 140 -15.15 32.34 -72.71
CA PRO A 140 -15.11 32.09 -74.15
C PRO A 140 -15.05 33.38 -74.96
N LEU A 141 -13.97 34.15 -74.82
CA LEU A 141 -13.72 35.33 -75.64
C LEU A 141 -13.26 34.93 -77.05
N VAL A 142 -13.77 35.65 -78.06
CA VAL A 142 -13.41 35.53 -79.46
C VAL A 142 -12.28 36.53 -79.75
N PRO A 143 -11.13 36.08 -80.29
CA PRO A 143 -10.02 36.95 -80.66
C PRO A 143 -10.43 38.10 -81.59
N GLN A 144 -9.92 39.31 -81.35
CA GLN A 144 -10.08 40.50 -82.20
C GLN A 144 -11.54 40.97 -82.41
N LYS A 145 -12.51 40.38 -81.71
CA LYS A 145 -13.92 40.79 -81.73
C LYS A 145 -14.21 41.70 -80.54
N ASP A 146 -14.94 42.78 -80.77
CA ASP A 146 -15.49 43.59 -79.68
C ASP A 146 -16.65 42.82 -79.05
N GLN A 147 -16.54 42.52 -77.75
CA GLN A 147 -17.55 41.79 -77.00
C GLN A 147 -17.97 42.56 -75.76
N ILE A 148 -19.22 42.34 -75.32
CA ILE A 148 -19.79 43.01 -74.14
C ILE A 148 -19.91 42.00 -73.01
N LEU A 149 -19.18 42.28 -71.92
CA LEU A 149 -19.33 41.60 -70.64
C LEU A 149 -20.34 42.37 -69.79
N ALA A 150 -21.45 41.73 -69.47
CA ALA A 150 -22.48 42.28 -68.58
C ALA A 150 -22.64 41.39 -67.35
N ILE A 151 -22.73 41.99 -66.16
CA ILE A 151 -22.85 41.26 -64.89
C ILE A 151 -24.04 41.83 -64.12
N ARG A 152 -25.03 40.99 -63.88
CA ARG A 152 -26.14 41.27 -62.98
C ARG A 152 -25.72 40.81 -61.59
N TYR A 153 -25.61 41.73 -60.65
CA TYR A 153 -25.05 41.49 -59.33
C TYR A 153 -26.05 41.89 -58.25
N ALA A 154 -26.26 41.01 -57.27
CA ALA A 154 -26.96 41.31 -56.05
C ALA A 154 -26.03 41.15 -54.86
N ASN A 155 -26.03 42.15 -53.99
CA ASN A 155 -25.32 42.10 -52.73
C ASN A 155 -26.20 42.74 -51.67
N ASP A 156 -26.34 42.07 -50.52
CA ASP A 156 -26.88 42.71 -49.34
C ASP A 156 -25.69 43.11 -48.47
N PRO A 157 -25.39 44.41 -48.33
CA PRO A 157 -24.46 44.87 -47.31
C PRO A 157 -25.07 44.55 -45.93
N SER A 158 -24.79 43.36 -45.41
CA SER A 158 -25.44 42.79 -44.22
C SER A 158 -25.53 43.74 -43.02
N GLN A 159 -26.60 43.55 -42.23
CA GLN A 159 -27.07 44.15 -40.95
C GLN A 159 -26.08 44.75 -39.92
N PHE A 160 -24.76 44.66 -40.11
CA PHE A 160 -23.75 45.24 -39.21
C PHE A 160 -22.81 46.19 -39.98
N PRO A 161 -23.19 47.48 -40.14
CA PRO A 161 -22.54 48.45 -41.03
C PRO A 161 -21.11 48.87 -40.64
N VAL A 162 -20.56 48.34 -39.53
CA VAL A 162 -19.25 48.75 -39.00
C VAL A 162 -18.09 47.96 -39.63
N PHE A 163 -18.36 46.85 -40.33
CA PHE A 163 -17.33 45.87 -40.75
C PHE A 163 -17.04 45.83 -42.27
N ALA A 164 -17.18 46.96 -42.95
CA ALA A 164 -17.00 47.04 -44.41
C ALA A 164 -15.51 47.19 -44.81
N SER A 165 -14.74 46.10 -44.79
CA SER A 165 -13.62 45.93 -45.74
C SER A 165 -14.13 45.16 -46.96
N GLY A 166 -14.40 45.86 -48.06
CA GLY A 166 -14.65 45.32 -49.41
C GLY A 166 -15.92 44.48 -49.59
N THR A 167 -17.08 45.13 -49.69
CA THR A 167 -18.24 44.56 -50.40
C THR A 167 -18.07 44.79 -51.89
N GLY A 168 -18.32 43.77 -52.72
CA GLY A 168 -18.12 43.82 -54.16
C GLY A 168 -17.53 42.55 -54.75
N MET A 169 -16.99 42.68 -55.95
CA MET A 169 -16.53 41.58 -56.80
C MET A 169 -15.21 41.93 -57.50
N ILE A 170 -14.28 40.99 -57.60
CA ILE A 170 -13.01 41.14 -58.32
C ILE A 170 -12.99 40.10 -59.45
N LEU A 171 -12.82 40.54 -60.69
CA LEU A 171 -12.66 39.67 -61.86
C LEU A 171 -11.19 39.64 -62.28
N ARG A 172 -10.64 38.44 -62.39
CA ARG A 172 -9.28 38.20 -62.90
C ARG A 172 -9.33 37.27 -64.10
N VAL A 173 -8.57 37.58 -65.15
CA VAL A 173 -8.48 36.79 -66.37
C VAL A 173 -7.03 36.35 -66.57
N ALA A 174 -6.83 35.11 -66.99
CA ALA A 174 -5.54 34.55 -67.37
C ALA A 174 -5.72 33.47 -68.44
N THR A 175 -4.62 33.03 -69.07
CA THR A 175 -4.65 31.81 -69.88
C THR A 175 -4.83 30.57 -69.01
N LEU A 176 -5.43 29.52 -69.58
CA LEU A 176 -5.59 28.23 -68.89
C LEU A 176 -4.23 27.63 -68.48
N SER A 177 -3.17 27.84 -69.26
CA SER A 177 -1.82 27.36 -68.92
C SER A 177 -1.27 28.02 -67.66
N HIS A 178 -1.33 29.36 -67.56
CA HIS A 178 -0.93 30.10 -66.37
C HIS A 178 -1.81 29.73 -65.17
N ALA A 179 -3.12 29.64 -65.38
CA ALA A 179 -4.07 29.29 -64.34
C ALA A 179 -3.87 27.87 -63.79
N ASN A 180 -3.38 26.93 -64.61
CA ASN A 180 -3.02 25.58 -64.16
C ASN A 180 -1.67 25.54 -63.42
N ALA A 181 -0.76 26.48 -63.68
CA ALA A 181 0.48 26.63 -62.92
C ALA A 181 0.25 27.23 -61.52
N ASP A 182 -0.78 28.07 -61.35
CA ASP A 182 -1.28 28.51 -60.05
C ASP A 182 -2.07 27.37 -59.36
N PRO A 183 -1.67 26.89 -58.17
CA PRO A 183 -2.27 25.71 -57.58
C PRO A 183 -3.77 25.88 -57.33
N PRO A 184 -4.58 24.89 -57.73
CA PRO A 184 -6.02 24.97 -57.54
C PRO A 184 -6.37 25.01 -56.05
N MET A 185 -7.53 25.60 -55.72
CA MET A 185 -8.04 25.68 -54.34
C MET A 185 -8.00 24.33 -53.60
N LEU A 186 -8.24 23.25 -54.35
CA LEU A 186 -8.19 21.89 -53.84
C LEU A 186 -6.81 21.52 -53.27
N GLN A 187 -5.71 21.87 -53.96
CA GLN A 187 -4.35 21.61 -53.45
C GLN A 187 -4.05 22.40 -52.17
N TYR A 188 -4.55 23.63 -52.06
CA TYR A 188 -4.43 24.43 -50.84
C TYR A 188 -5.20 23.80 -49.67
N LYS A 189 -6.44 23.35 -49.92
CA LYS A 189 -7.27 22.62 -48.93
C LYS A 189 -6.63 21.30 -48.48
N ILE A 190 -6.08 20.50 -49.40
CA ILE A 190 -5.39 19.24 -49.09
C ILE A 190 -4.29 19.44 -48.05
N ARG A 191 -3.50 20.51 -48.17
CA ARG A 191 -2.42 20.79 -47.21
C ARG A 191 -2.93 21.11 -45.80
N TYR A 192 -4.04 21.83 -45.67
CA TYR A 192 -4.70 22.02 -44.38
C TYR A 192 -5.27 20.71 -43.82
N TYR A 193 -5.82 19.82 -44.65
CA TYR A 193 -6.24 18.49 -44.20
C TYR A 193 -5.08 17.63 -43.69
N ILE A 194 -3.91 17.69 -44.35
CA ILE A 194 -2.69 17.01 -43.87
C ILE A 194 -2.30 17.56 -42.49
N VAL A 195 -2.21 18.88 -42.34
CA VAL A 195 -1.84 19.52 -41.07
C VAL A 195 -2.88 19.23 -39.98
N PHE A 196 -4.17 19.18 -40.33
CA PHE A 196 -5.23 18.76 -39.42
C PHE A 196 -5.01 17.34 -38.90
N GLY A 197 -4.70 16.39 -39.78
CA GLY A 197 -4.39 15.01 -39.38
C GLY A 197 -3.22 14.94 -38.40
N VAL A 198 -2.15 15.70 -38.65
CA VAL A 198 -1.01 15.77 -37.72
C VAL A 198 -1.38 16.44 -36.40
N ALA A 199 -2.21 17.49 -36.42
CA ALA A 199 -2.69 18.16 -35.20
C ALA A 199 -3.51 17.22 -34.31
N ILE A 200 -4.42 16.44 -34.89
CA ILE A 200 -5.21 15.43 -34.17
C ILE A 200 -4.31 14.32 -33.62
N PHE A 201 -3.35 13.85 -34.42
CA PHE A 201 -2.37 12.86 -33.93
C PHE A 201 -1.59 13.40 -32.72
N MET A 202 -1.10 14.65 -32.76
CA MET A 202 -0.44 15.27 -31.62
C MET A 202 -1.36 15.44 -30.42
N LEU A 203 -2.63 15.78 -30.62
CA LEU A 203 -3.63 15.85 -29.55
C LEU A 203 -3.78 14.50 -28.86
N ILE A 204 -3.96 13.42 -29.62
CA ILE A 204 -4.08 12.05 -29.09
C ILE A 204 -2.79 11.65 -28.36
N LEU A 205 -1.63 11.92 -28.97
CA LEU A 205 -0.32 11.62 -28.39
C LEU A 205 -0.16 12.32 -27.03
N PHE A 206 -0.37 13.63 -26.96
CA PHE A 206 -0.21 14.38 -25.71
C PHE A 206 -1.25 14.01 -24.66
N LEU A 207 -2.49 13.70 -25.07
CA LEU A 207 -3.51 13.20 -24.16
C LEU A 207 -3.13 11.83 -23.59
N ALA A 208 -2.62 10.91 -24.42
CA ALA A 208 -2.12 9.62 -23.97
C ALA A 208 -0.97 9.81 -22.97
N TYR A 209 0.00 10.66 -23.28
CA TYR A 209 1.09 10.99 -22.34
C TYR A 209 0.59 11.59 -21.02
N PHE A 210 -0.47 12.39 -21.04
CA PHE A 210 -1.09 12.87 -19.81
C PHE A 210 -1.77 11.75 -19.01
N LEU A 211 -2.50 10.84 -19.68
CA LEU A 211 -3.16 9.70 -19.04
C LEU A 211 -2.15 8.71 -18.42
N PHE A 212 -1.04 8.44 -19.09
CA PHE A 212 0.02 7.57 -18.58
C PHE A 212 0.87 8.25 -17.49
N PHE A 213 1.03 9.58 -17.55
CA PHE A 213 1.85 10.35 -16.60
C PHE A 213 1.08 11.55 -16.02
N PRO A 214 0.02 11.31 -15.21
CA PRO A 214 -0.88 12.37 -14.73
C PRO A 214 -0.22 13.34 -13.75
N THR A 215 0.89 12.94 -13.12
CA THR A 215 1.70 13.80 -12.24
C THR A 215 2.38 14.94 -13.02
N GLU A 216 2.67 14.72 -14.31
CA GLU A 216 3.31 15.69 -15.19
C GLU A 216 2.26 16.54 -15.88
N LYS A 217 1.70 17.50 -15.13
CA LYS A 217 0.65 18.42 -15.62
C LYS A 217 1.04 19.18 -16.91
N ILE A 218 2.32 19.25 -17.26
CA ILE A 218 2.79 19.82 -18.53
C ILE A 218 2.17 19.13 -19.75
N ASN A 219 1.95 17.81 -19.68
CA ASN A 219 1.39 17.03 -20.78
C ASN A 219 -0.08 17.42 -21.05
N LEU A 220 -0.83 17.83 -20.01
CA LEU A 220 -2.17 18.36 -20.17
C LEU A 220 -2.16 19.68 -20.96
N TYR A 221 -1.23 20.59 -20.66
CA TYR A 221 -1.13 21.85 -21.39
C TYR A 221 -0.70 21.64 -22.84
N PHE A 222 0.12 20.62 -23.15
CA PHE A 222 0.40 20.21 -24.53
C PHE A 222 -0.88 19.75 -25.25
N ALA A 223 -1.68 18.90 -24.61
CA ALA A 223 -2.93 18.43 -25.18
C ALA A 223 -3.91 19.60 -25.44
N ILE A 224 -4.08 20.51 -24.48
CA ILE A 224 -4.93 21.70 -24.63
C ILE A 224 -4.40 22.58 -25.77
N SER A 225 -3.08 22.77 -25.88
CA SER A 225 -2.48 23.52 -26.99
C SER A 225 -2.77 22.87 -28.35
N SER A 226 -2.67 21.55 -28.46
CA SER A 226 -2.98 20.81 -29.69
C SER A 226 -4.48 20.80 -30.01
N LEU A 227 -5.35 20.88 -29.00
CA LEU A 227 -6.78 21.06 -29.20
C LEU A 227 -7.06 22.42 -29.85
N PHE A 228 -6.52 23.51 -29.30
CA PHE A 228 -6.66 24.84 -29.89
C PHE A 228 -6.05 24.91 -31.30
N PHE A 229 -4.93 24.23 -31.55
CA PHE A 229 -4.38 24.13 -32.90
C PHE A 229 -5.33 23.42 -33.86
N SER A 230 -5.93 22.31 -33.43
CA SER A 230 -6.89 21.56 -34.25
C SER A 230 -8.14 22.39 -34.55
N LEU A 231 -8.65 23.13 -33.55
CA LEU A 231 -9.79 24.05 -33.70
C LEU A 231 -9.47 25.21 -34.65
N PHE A 232 -8.25 25.76 -34.58
CA PHE A 232 -7.77 26.76 -35.54
C PHE A 232 -7.78 26.21 -36.98
N ILE A 233 -7.23 25.02 -37.21
CA ILE A 233 -7.22 24.42 -38.55
C ILE A 233 -8.63 24.13 -39.05
N ILE A 234 -9.54 23.65 -38.18
CA ILE A 234 -10.95 23.48 -38.51
C ILE A 234 -11.57 24.82 -38.91
N ALA A 235 -11.33 25.89 -38.15
CA ALA A 235 -11.88 27.21 -38.45
C ALA A 235 -11.39 27.75 -39.81
N VAL A 236 -10.11 27.51 -40.16
CA VAL A 236 -9.58 27.82 -41.49
C VAL A 236 -10.25 26.98 -42.57
N LEU A 237 -10.41 25.67 -42.37
CA LEU A 237 -11.09 24.80 -43.33
C LEU A 237 -12.56 25.18 -43.53
N VAL A 238 -13.25 25.61 -42.47
CA VAL A 238 -14.61 26.17 -42.55
C VAL A 238 -14.59 27.43 -43.40
N LEU A 239 -13.71 28.40 -43.10
CA LEU A 239 -13.56 29.63 -43.90
C LEU A 239 -13.32 29.32 -45.39
N LEU A 240 -12.48 28.34 -45.71
CA LEU A 240 -12.18 27.93 -47.09
C LEU A 240 -13.34 27.23 -47.81
N ASN A 241 -14.35 26.75 -47.09
CA ASN A 241 -15.54 26.09 -47.64
C ASN A 241 -16.80 26.97 -47.56
N MET A 242 -16.75 28.09 -46.86
CA MET A 242 -17.89 29.02 -46.79
C MET A 242 -17.90 29.96 -47.99
N HIS A 243 -19.06 30.05 -48.63
CA HIS A 243 -19.30 30.92 -49.79
C HIS A 243 -19.87 32.30 -49.39
N GLN A 244 -20.09 32.54 -48.10
CA GLN A 244 -20.53 33.80 -47.49
C GLN A 244 -19.41 34.38 -46.60
N LYS A 245 -19.44 35.69 -46.27
CA LYS A 245 -18.49 36.29 -45.30
C LYS A 245 -18.72 35.70 -43.90
N PRO A 246 -17.83 34.86 -43.36
CA PRO A 246 -18.10 34.15 -42.12
C PRO A 246 -17.35 34.81 -40.97
N PHE A 247 -17.84 35.97 -40.51
CA PHE A 247 -17.26 36.71 -39.38
C PHE A 247 -16.92 35.80 -38.19
N LEU A 248 -17.82 34.87 -37.86
CA LEU A 248 -17.60 33.91 -36.78
C LEU A 248 -16.38 33.00 -37.04
N ALA A 249 -16.15 32.57 -38.28
CA ALA A 249 -14.99 31.76 -38.62
C ALA A 249 -13.69 32.59 -38.53
N GLU A 250 -13.69 33.83 -39.00
CA GLU A 250 -12.55 34.76 -38.89
C GLU A 250 -12.19 35.06 -37.43
N PHE A 251 -13.20 35.33 -36.59
CA PHE A 251 -13.02 35.48 -35.15
C PHE A 251 -12.45 34.21 -34.52
N CYS A 252 -13.03 33.04 -34.82
CA CYS A 252 -12.55 31.75 -34.32
C CYS A 252 -11.09 31.48 -34.72
N ILE A 253 -10.70 31.81 -35.96
CA ILE A 253 -9.32 31.69 -36.42
C ILE A 253 -8.39 32.53 -35.53
N GLY A 254 -8.70 33.81 -35.36
CA GLY A 254 -7.88 34.72 -34.55
C GLY A 254 -7.80 34.29 -33.09
N PHE A 255 -8.94 33.90 -32.51
CA PHE A 255 -9.05 33.46 -31.13
C PHE A 255 -8.27 32.17 -30.88
N PHE A 256 -8.53 31.10 -31.65
CA PHE A 256 -7.89 29.80 -31.44
C PHE A 256 -6.38 29.85 -31.67
N LEU A 257 -5.92 30.57 -32.70
CA LEU A 257 -4.49 30.75 -32.96
C LEU A 257 -3.78 31.51 -31.83
N THR A 258 -4.43 32.55 -31.29
CA THR A 258 -3.89 33.32 -30.16
C THR A 258 -3.81 32.48 -28.89
N CYS A 259 -4.88 31.75 -28.56
CA CYS A 259 -4.90 30.84 -27.41
C CYS A 259 -3.81 29.77 -27.53
N GLN A 260 -3.65 29.17 -28.72
CA GLN A 260 -2.59 28.22 -28.99
C GLN A 260 -1.20 28.85 -28.78
N ALA A 261 -0.94 30.03 -29.35
CA ALA A 261 0.35 30.70 -29.25
C ALA A 261 0.74 30.99 -27.79
N LEU A 262 -0.22 31.47 -26.98
CA LEU A 262 -0.02 31.70 -25.54
C LEU A 262 0.24 30.41 -24.76
N LEU A 263 -0.47 29.32 -25.08
CA LEU A 263 -0.25 28.02 -24.45
C LEU A 263 1.12 27.45 -24.78
N ILE A 264 1.57 27.56 -26.04
CA ILE A 264 2.93 27.19 -26.45
C ILE A 264 3.96 28.00 -25.68
N LEU A 265 3.77 29.33 -25.60
CA LEU A 265 4.66 30.20 -24.85
C LEU A 265 4.74 29.79 -23.37
N PHE A 266 3.59 29.58 -22.73
CA PHE A 266 3.50 29.11 -21.34
C PHE A 266 4.23 27.78 -21.15
N CYS A 267 4.02 26.83 -22.06
CA CYS A 267 4.67 25.54 -22.06
C CYS A 267 6.19 25.67 -22.12
N ILE A 268 6.71 26.48 -23.05
CA ILE A 268 8.16 26.71 -23.20
C ILE A 268 8.74 27.38 -21.94
N TYR A 269 8.04 28.33 -21.33
CA TYR A 269 8.43 28.93 -20.05
C TYR A 269 8.57 27.88 -18.94
N LYS A 270 7.59 26.98 -18.82
CA LYS A 270 7.62 25.88 -17.83
C LYS A 270 8.75 24.90 -18.09
N ILE A 271 8.91 24.48 -19.35
CA ILE A 271 9.93 23.53 -19.80
C ILE A 271 11.33 24.06 -19.50
N LEU A 272 11.61 25.30 -19.90
CA LEU A 272 12.90 25.95 -19.71
C LEU A 272 13.12 26.47 -18.28
N LYS A 273 12.17 26.18 -17.36
CA LYS A 273 12.21 26.57 -15.95
C LYS A 273 12.44 28.07 -15.73
N GLN A 274 11.89 28.89 -16.61
CA GLN A 274 12.02 30.35 -16.53
C GLN A 274 10.87 30.94 -15.69
N LYS A 275 11.19 31.98 -14.93
CA LYS A 275 10.17 32.71 -14.15
C LYS A 275 9.28 33.52 -15.08
N PHE A 276 7.97 33.53 -14.81
CA PHE A 276 6.99 34.39 -15.49
C PHE A 276 7.20 35.85 -15.07
N GLY A 277 8.05 36.55 -15.82
CA GLY A 277 8.37 37.96 -15.57
C GLY A 277 7.41 38.93 -16.26
N LEU A 278 7.74 40.22 -16.17
CA LEU A 278 6.98 41.32 -16.78
C LEU A 278 6.67 41.05 -18.26
N LEU A 279 7.68 40.66 -19.04
CA LEU A 279 7.55 40.49 -20.50
C LEU A 279 6.57 39.38 -20.87
N PHE A 280 6.53 38.27 -20.13
CA PHE A 280 5.51 37.23 -20.33
C PHE A 280 4.09 37.78 -20.11
N TRP A 281 3.87 38.47 -18.99
CA TRP A 281 2.57 39.05 -18.66
C TRP A 281 2.17 40.18 -19.61
N SER A 282 3.11 40.99 -20.08
CA SER A 282 2.88 41.99 -21.13
C SER A 282 2.37 41.35 -22.40
N VAL A 283 2.96 40.23 -22.84
CA VAL A 283 2.48 39.48 -24.02
C VAL A 283 1.07 38.93 -23.79
N VAL A 284 0.79 38.36 -22.61
CA VAL A 284 -0.55 37.83 -22.29
C VAL A 284 -1.61 38.95 -22.28
N VAL A 285 -1.33 40.08 -21.64
CA VAL A 285 -2.25 41.23 -21.59
C VAL A 285 -2.47 41.81 -22.98
N LEU A 286 -1.41 41.96 -23.77
CA LEU A 286 -1.51 42.45 -25.14
C LEU A 286 -2.31 41.50 -26.03
N ALA A 287 -2.12 40.18 -25.88
CA ALA A 287 -2.88 39.19 -26.61
C ALA A 287 -4.37 39.21 -26.23
N ALA A 288 -4.70 39.37 -24.94
CA ALA A 288 -6.09 39.53 -24.49
C ALA A 288 -6.74 40.80 -25.08
N PHE A 289 -6.01 41.91 -25.10
CA PHE A 289 -6.47 43.16 -25.74
C PHE A 289 -6.69 42.96 -27.25
N LEU A 290 -5.75 42.32 -27.94
CA LEU A 290 -5.82 42.08 -29.38
C LEU A 290 -6.94 41.10 -29.77
N ILE A 291 -7.28 40.12 -28.92
CA ILE A 291 -8.49 39.30 -29.10
C ILE A 291 -9.75 40.17 -29.11
N GLY A 292 -9.85 41.14 -28.20
CA GLY A 292 -10.96 42.11 -28.20
C GLY A 292 -11.03 42.94 -29.48
N LEU A 293 -9.87 43.22 -30.09
CA LEU A 293 -9.78 43.94 -31.37
C LEU A 293 -10.15 43.09 -32.59
N LEU A 294 -10.25 41.75 -32.47
CA LEU A 294 -10.73 40.90 -33.57
C LEU A 294 -12.18 41.21 -33.97
N PHE A 295 -12.94 41.85 -33.06
CA PHE A 295 -14.27 42.36 -33.39
C PHE A 295 -14.21 43.60 -34.29
N LEU A 296 -13.10 44.33 -34.33
CA LEU A 296 -13.02 45.66 -34.95
C LEU A 296 -12.08 45.71 -36.15
N PHE A 297 -11.11 44.81 -36.24
CA PHE A 297 -10.06 44.82 -37.25
C PHE A 297 -9.90 43.45 -37.94
N ASP A 298 -9.22 43.46 -39.09
CA ASP A 298 -8.88 42.26 -39.84
C ASP A 298 -8.09 41.26 -38.99
N TYR A 299 -8.58 40.02 -38.92
CA TYR A 299 -7.98 38.94 -38.16
C TYR A 299 -6.55 38.62 -38.62
N LEU A 300 -6.23 38.82 -39.89
CA LEU A 300 -4.90 38.54 -40.45
C LEU A 300 -3.84 39.47 -39.84
N LEU A 301 -4.14 40.77 -39.76
CA LEU A 301 -3.21 41.75 -39.17
C LEU A 301 -2.98 41.46 -37.68
N ILE A 302 -4.07 41.20 -36.94
CA ILE A 302 -4.00 40.91 -35.51
C ILE A 302 -3.18 39.63 -35.24
N THR A 303 -3.46 38.56 -35.98
CA THR A 303 -2.76 37.27 -35.80
C THR A 303 -1.29 37.36 -36.17
N GLN A 304 -0.92 38.13 -37.18
CA GLN A 304 0.48 38.40 -37.52
C GLN A 304 1.21 39.13 -36.38
N ILE A 305 0.61 40.20 -35.82
CA ILE A 305 1.21 40.97 -34.72
C ILE A 305 1.45 40.08 -33.50
N ILE A 306 0.43 39.32 -33.08
CA ILE A 306 0.53 38.40 -31.94
C ILE A 306 1.59 37.33 -32.21
N GLY A 307 1.54 36.71 -33.39
CA GLY A 307 2.48 35.65 -33.80
C GLY A 307 3.92 36.13 -33.73
N THR A 308 4.23 37.30 -34.29
CA THR A 308 5.57 37.89 -34.24
C THR A 308 6.03 38.16 -32.82
N ILE A 309 5.18 38.75 -31.98
CA ILE A 309 5.53 39.06 -30.58
C ILE A 309 5.81 37.78 -29.79
N VAL A 310 4.97 36.76 -29.94
CA VAL A 310 5.15 35.47 -29.27
C VAL A 310 6.43 34.77 -29.76
N LEU A 311 6.72 34.78 -31.07
CA LEU A 311 7.95 34.20 -31.61
C LEU A 311 9.21 34.92 -31.12
N LEU A 312 9.20 36.25 -31.05
CA LEU A 312 10.32 37.02 -30.50
C LEU A 312 10.54 36.72 -29.01
N GLU A 313 9.46 36.55 -28.26
CA GLU A 313 9.53 36.15 -26.86
C GLU A 313 10.12 34.74 -26.69
N ILE A 314 9.69 33.79 -27.54
CA ILE A 314 10.22 32.43 -27.56
C ILE A 314 11.70 32.44 -27.96
N LEU A 315 12.08 33.22 -28.98
CA LEU A 315 13.48 33.40 -29.38
C LEU A 315 14.33 33.89 -28.21
N ARG A 316 13.91 34.96 -27.54
CA ARG A 316 14.62 35.54 -26.40
C ARG A 316 14.79 34.52 -25.28
N ILE A 317 13.73 33.79 -24.93
CA ILE A 317 13.77 32.86 -23.80
C ILE A 317 14.59 31.61 -24.11
N SER A 318 14.52 31.10 -25.34
CA SER A 318 15.36 30.00 -25.80
C SER A 318 16.83 30.39 -25.78
N ILE A 319 17.21 31.57 -26.28
CA ILE A 319 18.59 32.08 -26.21
C ILE A 319 19.06 32.20 -24.76
N LYS A 320 18.25 32.80 -23.88
CA LYS A 320 18.57 32.94 -22.45
C LYS A 320 18.80 31.58 -21.78
N SER A 321 18.06 30.56 -22.20
CA SER A 321 18.07 29.23 -21.59
C SER A 321 19.18 28.32 -22.11
N LEU A 322 19.95 28.73 -23.12
CA LEU A 322 21.12 27.98 -23.62
C LEU A 322 22.17 27.70 -22.54
N LYS A 323 22.26 28.57 -21.51
CA LYS A 323 23.19 28.40 -20.38
C LYS A 323 22.68 27.44 -19.31
N THR A 324 21.37 27.22 -19.21
CA THR A 324 20.74 26.44 -18.13
C THR A 324 20.33 25.05 -18.60
N ASP A 325 19.64 24.96 -19.73
CA ASP A 325 19.24 23.69 -20.36
C ASP A 325 19.49 23.77 -21.87
N ARG A 326 20.75 23.53 -22.24
CA ARG A 326 21.24 23.73 -23.62
C ARG A 326 20.46 22.93 -24.65
N ARG A 327 20.11 21.67 -24.35
CA ARG A 327 19.48 20.77 -25.33
C ARG A 327 18.01 21.14 -25.55
N ALA A 328 17.26 21.37 -24.47
CA ALA A 328 15.88 21.85 -24.57
C ALA A 328 15.81 23.19 -25.31
N ALA A 329 16.67 24.13 -24.91
CA ALA A 329 16.76 25.46 -25.52
C ALA A 329 17.07 25.39 -27.02
N LEU A 330 18.00 24.53 -27.44
CA LEU A 330 18.39 24.39 -28.84
C LEU A 330 17.26 23.84 -29.71
N ILE A 331 16.47 22.88 -29.22
CA ILE A 331 15.28 22.38 -29.94
C ILE A 331 14.34 23.55 -30.26
N PHE A 332 13.92 24.31 -29.24
CA PHE A 332 13.00 25.42 -29.44
C PHE A 332 13.61 26.53 -30.30
N LEU A 333 14.91 26.81 -30.14
CA LEU A 333 15.61 27.84 -30.89
C LEU A 333 15.61 27.52 -32.40
N VAL A 334 15.94 26.29 -32.78
CA VAL A 334 15.99 25.88 -34.20
C VAL A 334 14.63 26.02 -34.85
N PHE A 335 13.57 25.49 -34.23
CA PHE A 335 12.21 25.60 -34.76
C PHE A 335 11.73 27.06 -34.82
N CYS A 336 12.05 27.86 -33.81
CA CYS A 336 11.69 29.28 -33.77
C CYS A 336 12.39 30.08 -34.88
N VAL A 337 13.69 29.84 -35.14
CA VAL A 337 14.44 30.53 -36.20
C VAL A 337 13.90 30.18 -37.59
N ILE A 338 13.62 28.89 -37.84
CA ILE A 338 12.99 28.45 -39.09
C ILE A 338 11.62 29.11 -39.26
N ASN A 339 10.83 29.20 -38.19
CA ASN A 339 9.51 29.82 -38.21
C ASN A 339 9.58 31.33 -38.51
N ILE A 340 10.50 32.05 -37.85
CA ILE A 340 10.72 33.48 -38.09
C ILE A 340 11.17 33.72 -39.53
N ALA A 341 12.10 32.93 -40.06
CA ALA A 341 12.56 33.06 -41.45
C ALA A 341 11.41 32.88 -42.45
N PHE A 342 10.53 31.91 -42.22
CA PHE A 342 9.34 31.69 -43.04
C PHE A 342 8.41 32.91 -43.04
N TRP A 343 8.06 33.45 -41.86
CA TRP A 343 7.15 34.59 -41.76
C TRP A 343 7.76 35.89 -42.27
N VAL A 344 9.07 36.09 -42.12
CA VAL A 344 9.78 37.23 -42.73
C VAL A 344 9.67 37.15 -44.26
N ALA A 345 9.87 35.98 -44.87
CA ALA A 345 9.73 35.83 -46.32
C ALA A 345 8.29 36.14 -46.80
N ILE A 346 7.27 35.67 -46.06
CA ILE A 346 5.85 36.02 -46.35
C ILE A 346 5.60 37.52 -46.26
N ILE A 347 6.15 38.20 -45.24
CA ILE A 347 5.99 39.65 -45.07
C ILE A 347 6.70 40.41 -46.20
N LEU A 348 7.89 39.99 -46.61
CA LEU A 348 8.63 40.62 -47.71
C LEU A 348 7.91 40.48 -49.06
N ASP A 349 7.23 39.35 -49.29
CA ASP A 349 6.35 39.15 -50.45
C ASP A 349 5.11 40.04 -50.40
N GLN A 350 4.47 40.13 -49.23
CA GLN A 350 3.32 41.01 -49.02
C GLN A 350 3.65 42.50 -49.21
N LEU A 351 4.90 42.91 -48.93
CA LEU A 351 5.42 44.25 -49.17
C LEU A 351 5.95 44.45 -50.61
N SER A 352 5.85 43.44 -51.47
CA SER A 352 6.36 43.45 -52.85
C SER A 352 7.87 43.73 -52.95
N ILE A 353 8.64 43.37 -51.92
CA ILE A 353 10.11 43.51 -51.88
C ILE A 353 10.77 42.28 -52.54
N MET A 354 10.19 41.09 -52.35
CA MET A 354 10.70 39.83 -52.88
C MET A 354 9.52 38.92 -53.25
N GLU A 355 9.46 38.45 -54.50
CA GLU A 355 8.37 37.56 -54.94
C GLU A 355 8.66 36.08 -54.58
N VAL A 356 7.88 35.54 -53.66
CA VAL A 356 7.88 34.12 -53.26
C VAL A 356 6.47 33.52 -53.22
N PRO A 357 5.71 33.58 -54.34
CA PRO A 357 4.31 33.15 -54.38
C PRO A 357 4.11 31.67 -54.01
N SER A 358 5.10 30.82 -54.29
CA SER A 358 5.07 29.39 -53.95
C SER A 358 5.10 29.13 -52.43
N LEU A 359 5.66 30.04 -51.63
CA LEU A 359 5.80 29.87 -50.18
C LEU A 359 4.45 29.92 -49.46
N TRP A 360 3.48 30.68 -49.98
CA TRP A 360 2.11 30.75 -49.45
C TRP A 360 1.41 29.40 -49.41
N LEU A 361 1.75 28.49 -50.32
CA LEU A 361 1.21 27.13 -50.34
C LEU A 361 1.67 26.31 -49.13
N TYR A 362 2.80 26.68 -48.52
CA TYR A 362 3.39 25.96 -47.38
C TYR A 362 3.07 26.61 -46.03
N GLN A 363 2.27 27.68 -46.02
CA GLN A 363 1.79 28.35 -44.81
C GLN A 363 1.20 27.40 -43.74
N PRO A 364 0.41 26.36 -44.08
CA PRO A 364 -0.13 25.43 -43.06
C PRO A 364 0.96 24.73 -42.26
N PHE A 365 2.08 24.39 -42.90
CA PHE A 365 3.20 23.69 -42.26
C PHE A 365 4.01 24.62 -41.35
N ALA A 366 4.05 25.92 -41.63
CA ALA A 366 4.71 26.88 -40.75
C ALA A 366 4.04 26.92 -39.36
N PHE A 367 2.70 26.86 -39.30
CA PHE A 367 1.98 26.79 -38.02
C PHE A 367 2.28 25.52 -37.20
N LEU A 368 2.77 24.46 -37.86
CA LEU A 368 3.10 23.19 -37.20
C LEU A 368 4.47 23.19 -36.52
N LEU A 369 5.38 24.10 -36.88
CA LEU A 369 6.77 24.09 -36.39
C LEU A 369 6.86 24.18 -34.86
N MET A 370 6.07 25.05 -34.23
CA MET A 370 6.12 25.21 -32.77
C MET A 370 5.48 24.03 -32.01
N PRO A 371 4.28 23.53 -32.39
CA PRO A 371 3.76 22.26 -31.85
C PRO A 371 4.73 21.09 -32.03
N LEU A 372 5.39 20.97 -33.19
CA LEU A 372 6.35 19.91 -33.45
C LEU A 372 7.58 20.01 -32.55
N SER A 373 8.04 21.22 -32.23
CA SER A 373 9.12 21.42 -31.26
C SER A 373 8.79 20.86 -29.87
N LEU A 374 7.53 20.99 -29.42
CA LEU A 374 7.05 20.40 -28.16
C LEU A 374 7.04 18.86 -28.23
N ALA A 375 6.58 18.29 -29.35
CA ALA A 375 6.57 16.84 -29.57
C ALA A 375 7.99 16.24 -29.56
N ILE A 376 8.94 16.89 -30.24
CA ILE A 376 10.35 16.47 -30.26
C ILE A 376 10.97 16.57 -28.86
N TYR A 377 10.68 17.65 -28.13
CA TYR A 377 11.14 17.82 -26.76
C TYR A 377 10.59 16.72 -25.83
N LEU A 378 9.30 16.38 -25.95
CA LEU A 378 8.69 15.31 -25.17
C LEU A 378 9.34 13.95 -25.45
N GLY A 379 9.59 13.62 -26.73
CA GLY A 379 10.33 12.42 -27.12
C GLY A 379 11.75 12.39 -26.55
N TYR A 380 12.46 13.53 -26.55
CA TYR A 380 13.79 13.67 -25.96
C TYR A 380 13.79 13.41 -24.44
N ILE A 381 12.85 13.99 -23.68
CA ILE A 381 12.72 13.71 -22.24
C ILE A 381 12.46 12.23 -22.01
N PHE A 382 11.48 11.67 -22.74
CA PHE A 382 11.05 10.29 -22.55
C PHE A 382 12.22 9.31 -22.77
N GLY A 383 12.98 9.51 -23.85
CA GLY A 383 14.18 8.72 -24.13
C GLY A 383 15.23 8.79 -23.00
N ASN A 384 15.52 9.99 -22.48
CA ASN A 384 16.47 10.14 -21.38
C ASN A 384 15.97 9.51 -20.07
N ARG A 385 14.68 9.68 -19.75
CA ARG A 385 14.08 9.07 -18.55
C ARG A 385 14.12 7.55 -18.63
N SER A 386 13.75 6.99 -19.78
CA SER A 386 13.80 5.54 -20.02
C SER A 386 15.22 5.00 -19.84
N LYS A 387 16.23 5.65 -20.43
CA LYS A 387 17.65 5.28 -20.25
C LYS A 387 18.12 5.39 -18.80
N SER A 388 17.72 6.47 -18.10
CA SER A 388 18.07 6.63 -16.69
C SER A 388 17.41 5.58 -15.81
N LEU A 389 16.16 5.19 -16.11
CA LEU A 389 15.45 4.16 -15.36
C LEU A 389 16.10 2.78 -15.58
N GLN A 390 16.48 2.46 -16.81
CA GLN A 390 17.23 1.22 -17.11
C GLN A 390 18.54 1.14 -16.35
N ASN A 391 19.28 2.25 -16.24
CA ASN A 391 20.53 2.27 -15.46
C ASN A 391 20.27 2.06 -13.96
N LYS A 392 19.24 2.70 -13.39
CA LYS A 392 18.87 2.50 -11.98
C LYS A 392 18.39 1.08 -11.69
N LEU A 393 17.66 0.46 -12.63
CA LEU A 393 17.24 -0.94 -12.50
C LEU A 393 18.45 -1.88 -12.44
N LYS A 394 19.45 -1.66 -13.31
CA LYS A 394 20.71 -2.43 -13.27
C LYS A 394 21.46 -2.26 -11.94
N GLU A 395 21.50 -1.04 -11.40
CA GLU A 395 22.13 -0.76 -10.11
C GLU A 395 21.39 -1.47 -8.96
N VAL A 396 20.06 -1.47 -8.96
CA VAL A 396 19.24 -2.19 -7.96
C VAL A 396 19.43 -3.70 -8.08
N GLU A 397 19.50 -4.24 -9.30
CA GLU A 397 19.76 -5.66 -9.54
C GLU A 397 21.13 -6.08 -9.00
N GLN A 398 22.18 -5.31 -9.28
CA GLN A 398 23.53 -5.56 -8.74
C GLN A 398 23.56 -5.50 -7.21
N LEU A 399 22.92 -4.50 -6.61
CA LEU A 399 22.84 -4.38 -5.14
C LEU A 399 22.06 -5.54 -4.52
N SER A 400 21.02 -6.02 -5.20
CA SER A 400 20.24 -7.18 -4.76
C SER A 400 21.07 -8.47 -4.78
N GLU A 401 21.88 -8.68 -5.83
CA GLU A 401 22.80 -9.82 -5.91
C GLU A 401 23.88 -9.77 -4.83
N GLU A 402 24.46 -8.59 -4.58
CA GLU A 402 25.44 -8.39 -3.51
C GLU A 402 24.84 -8.68 -2.13
N ASN A 403 23.65 -8.15 -1.84
CA ASN A 403 22.94 -8.42 -0.59
C ASN A 403 22.63 -9.91 -0.42
N HIS A 404 22.22 -10.61 -1.49
CA HIS A 404 21.99 -12.04 -1.42
C HIS A 404 23.27 -12.82 -1.09
N ARG A 405 24.41 -12.42 -1.65
CA ARG A 405 25.71 -13.02 -1.30
C ARG A 405 26.07 -12.78 0.16
N ILE A 406 25.93 -11.55 0.66
CA ILE A 406 26.22 -11.20 2.06
C ILE A 406 25.30 -11.99 3.01
N LEU A 407 24.01 -12.09 2.70
CA LEU A 407 23.06 -12.86 3.51
C LEU A 407 23.42 -14.35 3.53
N SER A 408 23.84 -14.92 2.40
CA SER A 408 24.28 -16.31 2.33
C SER A 408 25.50 -16.55 3.23
N THR A 409 26.53 -15.70 3.14
CA THR A 409 27.74 -15.86 3.96
C THR A 409 27.47 -15.61 5.45
N GLN A 410 26.58 -14.68 5.78
CA GLN A 410 26.12 -14.46 7.16
C GLN A 410 25.37 -15.67 7.71
N ASN A 411 24.48 -16.28 6.92
CA ASN A 411 23.75 -17.49 7.33
C ASN A 411 24.71 -18.67 7.57
N GLU A 412 25.68 -18.90 6.67
CA GLU A 412 26.70 -19.95 6.86
C GLU A 412 27.51 -19.72 8.15
N THR A 413 27.89 -18.47 8.42
CA THR A 413 28.64 -18.10 9.63
C THR A 413 27.78 -18.28 10.89
N LEU A 414 26.50 -17.90 10.85
CA LEU A 414 25.55 -18.06 11.94
C LEU A 414 25.30 -19.53 12.25
N GLU A 415 25.09 -20.37 11.23
CA GLU A 415 24.92 -21.81 11.41
C GLU A 415 26.14 -22.45 12.09
N MET A 416 27.35 -22.06 11.69
CA MET A 416 28.58 -22.52 12.32
C MET A 416 28.64 -22.14 13.80
N GLN A 417 28.34 -20.87 14.13
CA GLN A 417 28.33 -20.39 15.52
C GLN A 417 27.25 -21.06 16.37
N VAL A 418 26.05 -21.28 15.81
CA VAL A 418 24.96 -21.99 16.50
C VAL A 418 25.38 -23.41 16.81
N ASN A 419 26.01 -24.11 15.86
CA ASN A 419 26.47 -25.48 16.07
C ASN A 419 27.57 -25.56 17.15
N GLU A 420 28.56 -24.66 17.11
CA GLU A 420 29.60 -24.56 18.13
C GLU A 420 29.00 -24.30 19.53
N ARG A 421 28.09 -23.33 19.65
CA ARG A 421 27.41 -23.00 20.92
C ARG A 421 26.58 -24.16 21.44
N THR A 422 25.87 -24.85 20.55
CA THR A 422 25.03 -26.01 20.91
C THR A 422 25.88 -27.17 21.41
N SER A 423 27.02 -27.43 20.76
CA SER A 423 27.97 -28.45 21.20
C SER A 423 28.54 -28.12 22.59
N ALA A 424 29.03 -26.90 22.80
CA ALA A 424 29.55 -26.46 24.10
C ALA A 424 28.49 -26.51 25.22
N LEU A 425 27.24 -26.18 24.90
CA LEU A 425 26.13 -26.26 25.84
C LEU A 425 25.82 -27.70 26.23
N ASN A 426 25.78 -28.63 25.27
CA ASN A 426 25.56 -30.05 25.54
C ASN A 426 26.63 -30.63 26.45
N THR A 427 27.91 -30.34 26.19
CA THR A 427 29.01 -30.76 27.08
C THR A 427 28.87 -30.19 28.49
N SER A 428 28.47 -28.92 28.62
CA SER A 428 28.22 -28.29 29.92
C SER A 428 27.06 -28.96 30.67
N LEU A 429 26.01 -29.34 29.95
CA LEU A 429 24.84 -30.05 30.49
C LEU A 429 25.20 -31.45 30.99
N GLU A 430 26.02 -32.19 30.24
CA GLU A 430 26.52 -33.50 30.65
C GLU A 430 27.36 -33.41 31.92
N ASN A 431 28.28 -32.45 31.98
CA ASN A 431 29.09 -32.18 33.17
C ASN A 431 28.21 -31.84 34.38
N LEU A 432 27.22 -30.96 34.21
CA LEU A 432 26.31 -30.58 35.29
C LEU A 432 25.54 -31.79 35.83
N LYS A 433 25.00 -32.64 34.94
CA LYS A 433 24.30 -33.87 35.33
C LYS A 433 25.22 -34.83 36.10
N ALA A 434 26.46 -34.99 35.64
CA ALA A 434 27.44 -35.83 36.31
C ALA A 434 27.76 -35.31 37.73
N THR A 435 28.01 -34.00 37.87
CA THR A 435 28.25 -33.36 39.17
C THR A 435 27.05 -33.49 40.11
N GLN A 436 25.82 -33.28 39.61
CA GLN A 436 24.61 -33.42 40.41
C GLN A 436 24.45 -34.87 40.92
N SER A 437 24.69 -35.86 40.08
CA SER A 437 24.63 -37.27 40.49
C SER A 437 25.68 -37.60 41.56
N GLN A 438 26.88 -37.04 41.47
CA GLN A 438 27.92 -37.21 42.49
C GLN A 438 27.51 -36.58 43.82
N LEU A 439 26.93 -35.38 43.80
CA LEU A 439 26.44 -34.70 45.00
C LEU A 439 25.35 -35.50 45.71
N ILE A 440 24.35 -36.01 44.97
CA ILE A 440 23.28 -36.86 45.53
C ILE A 440 23.88 -38.11 46.18
N GLN A 441 24.89 -38.72 45.57
CA GLN A 441 25.54 -39.92 46.13
C GLN A 441 26.34 -39.60 47.39
N ALA A 442 27.04 -38.46 47.42
CA ALA A 442 27.76 -38.00 48.61
C ALA A 442 26.83 -37.70 49.78
N GLU A 443 25.69 -37.05 49.53
CA GLU A 443 24.66 -36.77 50.54
C GLU A 443 24.06 -38.06 51.12
N LYS A 444 23.75 -39.03 50.26
CA LYS A 444 23.28 -40.37 50.69
C LYS A 444 24.31 -41.09 51.57
N MET A 445 25.59 -41.00 51.24
CA MET A 445 26.66 -41.61 52.04
C MET A 445 26.81 -40.92 53.41
N ALA A 446 26.70 -39.60 53.47
CA ALA A 446 26.75 -38.85 54.71
C ALA A 446 25.60 -39.21 55.65
N SER A 447 24.36 -39.20 55.15
CA SER A 447 23.15 -39.60 55.90
C SER A 447 23.23 -41.05 56.40
N LEU A 448 23.69 -41.98 55.55
CA LEU A 448 23.87 -43.37 55.94
C LEU A 448 24.94 -43.52 57.04
N GLY A 449 26.00 -42.71 57.01
CA GLY A 449 27.05 -42.70 58.04
C GLY A 449 26.52 -42.26 59.41
N GLU A 450 25.75 -41.18 59.46
CA GLU A 450 25.14 -40.68 60.70
C GLU A 450 24.17 -41.71 61.31
N LEU A 451 23.32 -42.30 60.47
CA LEU A 451 22.35 -43.32 60.90
C LEU A 451 23.04 -44.60 61.40
N THR A 452 24.12 -45.03 60.74
CA THR A 452 24.87 -46.24 61.13
C THR A 452 25.55 -46.07 62.49
N ALA A 453 26.09 -44.88 62.78
CA ALA A 453 26.70 -44.57 64.08
C ALA A 453 25.66 -44.58 65.22
N GLY A 454 24.47 -44.01 65.00
CA GLY A 454 23.37 -44.04 65.97
C GLY A 454 22.88 -45.46 66.25
N ILE A 455 22.70 -46.28 65.20
CA ILE A 455 22.26 -47.67 65.34
C ILE A 455 23.28 -48.53 66.09
N ALA A 456 24.57 -48.39 65.77
CA ALA A 456 25.61 -49.14 66.44
C ALA A 456 25.58 -48.89 67.95
N HIS A 457 25.42 -47.62 68.35
CA HIS A 457 25.28 -47.23 69.75
C HIS A 457 24.01 -47.80 70.39
N GLU A 458 22.88 -47.78 69.67
CA GLU A 458 21.62 -48.34 70.17
C GLU A 458 21.61 -49.87 70.31
N ILE A 459 22.34 -50.61 69.47
CA ILE A 459 22.51 -52.07 69.55
C ILE A 459 23.49 -52.45 70.66
N GLN A 460 24.55 -51.67 70.86
CA GLN A 460 25.54 -51.92 71.92
C GLN A 460 24.88 -51.90 73.31
N ASN A 461 23.94 -50.97 73.53
CA ASN A 461 23.25 -50.84 74.81
C ASN A 461 22.58 -52.15 75.31
N PRO A 462 21.65 -52.80 74.58
CA PRO A 462 21.07 -54.07 75.00
C PRO A 462 22.09 -55.21 75.05
N LEU A 463 23.11 -55.24 74.18
CA LEU A 463 24.14 -56.28 74.23
C LEU A 463 24.97 -56.21 75.52
N ASN A 464 25.30 -55.01 76.00
CA ASN A 464 25.99 -54.82 77.27
C ASN A 464 25.15 -55.36 78.45
N PHE A 465 23.83 -55.13 78.44
CA PHE A 465 22.94 -55.71 79.46
C PHE A 465 22.88 -57.24 79.38
N VAL A 466 22.81 -57.81 78.18
CA VAL A 466 22.84 -59.27 77.98
C VAL A 466 24.12 -59.87 78.56
N ASN A 467 25.28 -59.27 78.26
CA ASN A 467 26.57 -59.74 78.78
C ASN A 467 26.65 -59.62 80.31
N ASN A 468 26.32 -58.45 80.87
CA ASN A 468 26.41 -58.20 82.31
C ASN A 468 25.50 -59.15 83.10
N PHE A 469 24.22 -59.30 82.70
CA PHE A 469 23.32 -60.22 83.41
C PHE A 469 23.73 -61.68 83.23
N SER A 470 24.36 -62.05 82.11
CA SER A 470 24.89 -63.40 81.91
C SER A 470 26.08 -63.67 82.81
N GLU A 471 26.98 -62.70 83.00
CA GLU A 471 28.14 -62.80 83.88
C GLU A 471 27.71 -62.89 85.36
N VAL A 472 26.83 -62.00 85.81
CA VAL A 472 26.26 -62.04 87.16
C VAL A 472 25.51 -63.35 87.41
N SER A 473 24.75 -63.86 86.42
CA SER A 473 24.08 -65.16 86.57
C SER A 473 25.07 -66.31 86.75
N LYS A 474 26.25 -66.24 86.13
CA LYS A 474 27.29 -67.25 86.31
C LYS A 474 27.88 -67.19 87.71
N GLU A 475 28.21 -65.99 88.20
CA GLU A 475 28.72 -65.80 89.57
C GLU A 475 27.71 -66.30 90.60
N LEU A 476 26.42 -65.95 90.43
CA LEU A 476 25.33 -66.43 91.27
C LEU A 476 25.21 -67.97 91.22
N LEU A 477 25.33 -68.61 90.05
CA LEU A 477 25.31 -70.07 89.95
C LEU A 477 26.51 -70.74 90.64
N GLU A 478 27.69 -70.13 90.59
CA GLU A 478 28.88 -70.61 91.31
C GLU A 478 28.74 -70.44 92.83
N GLU A 479 28.12 -69.35 93.29
CA GLU A 479 27.78 -69.12 94.70
C GLU A 479 26.71 -70.11 95.18
N MET A 480 25.66 -70.33 94.38
CA MET A 480 24.63 -71.32 94.63
C MET A 480 25.21 -72.72 94.83
N GLN A 481 26.23 -73.10 94.05
CA GLN A 481 26.91 -74.39 94.22
C GLN A 481 27.64 -74.49 95.57
N LYS A 482 28.26 -73.40 96.04
CA LYS A 482 28.95 -73.37 97.34
C LYS A 482 27.95 -73.50 98.50
N GLU A 483 26.86 -72.73 98.45
CA GLU A 483 25.81 -72.77 99.49
C GLU A 483 25.07 -74.11 99.52
N LEU A 484 24.90 -74.76 98.36
CA LEU A 484 24.35 -76.12 98.27
C LEU A 484 25.22 -77.14 99.01
N VAL A 485 26.55 -77.03 98.90
CA VAL A 485 27.51 -77.90 99.62
C VAL A 485 27.53 -77.59 101.12
N ALA A 486 27.35 -76.33 101.50
CA ALA A 486 27.27 -75.90 102.90
C ALA A 486 25.96 -76.31 103.61
N GLY A 487 24.93 -76.69 102.85
CA GLY A 487 23.60 -77.09 103.36
C GLY A 487 22.65 -75.92 103.60
N ASN A 488 22.99 -74.71 103.16
CA ASN A 488 22.19 -73.48 103.31
C ASN A 488 21.12 -73.39 102.21
N LEU A 489 20.08 -74.22 102.35
CA LEU A 489 19.03 -74.36 101.32
C LEU A 489 18.20 -73.09 101.07
N GLU A 490 18.18 -72.12 102.01
CA GLU A 490 17.42 -70.88 101.84
C GLU A 490 18.14 -69.90 100.91
N ASP A 491 19.45 -69.69 101.10
CA ASP A 491 20.28 -68.86 100.20
C ASP A 491 20.31 -69.44 98.78
N VAL A 492 20.35 -70.77 98.65
CA VAL A 492 20.22 -71.46 97.35
C VAL A 492 18.91 -71.08 96.63
N ARG A 493 17.79 -70.95 97.34
CA ARG A 493 16.50 -70.56 96.73
C ARG A 493 16.48 -69.09 96.33
N GLU A 494 17.05 -68.22 97.15
CA GLU A 494 17.14 -66.78 96.85
C GLU A 494 18.02 -66.54 95.61
N ILE A 495 19.21 -67.15 95.57
CA ILE A 495 20.11 -67.09 94.42
C ILE A 495 19.45 -67.66 93.16
N ALA A 496 18.74 -68.80 93.25
CA ALA A 496 18.01 -69.36 92.12
C ALA A 496 16.94 -68.40 91.57
N LYS A 497 16.26 -67.65 92.45
CA LYS A 497 15.29 -66.62 92.06
C LYS A 497 15.96 -65.45 91.35
N ASP A 498 17.11 -65.01 91.82
CA ASP A 498 17.87 -63.91 91.19
C ASP A 498 18.42 -64.30 89.81
N VAL A 499 18.86 -65.55 89.65
CA VAL A 499 19.25 -66.10 88.33
C VAL A 499 18.05 -66.10 87.37
N ILE A 500 16.87 -66.51 87.83
CA ILE A 500 15.65 -66.46 87.00
C ILE A 500 15.35 -65.02 86.56
N GLN A 501 15.44 -64.04 87.48
CA GLN A 501 15.23 -62.63 87.14
C GLN A 501 16.27 -62.10 86.15
N ASN A 502 17.54 -62.51 86.27
CA ASN A 502 18.58 -62.13 85.31
C ASN A 502 18.31 -62.72 83.93
N LEU A 503 17.88 -63.98 83.83
CA LEU A 503 17.49 -64.61 82.57
C LEU A 503 16.30 -63.90 81.90
N GLU A 504 15.32 -63.44 82.67
CA GLU A 504 14.21 -62.62 82.16
C GLU A 504 14.71 -61.29 81.57
N LYS A 505 15.64 -60.61 82.26
CA LYS A 505 16.27 -59.38 81.77
C LYS A 505 17.09 -59.62 80.50
N ILE A 506 17.86 -60.70 80.44
CA ILE A 506 18.60 -61.09 79.21
C ILE A 506 17.63 -61.27 78.04
N ASN A 507 16.52 -61.98 78.22
CA ASN A 507 15.52 -62.18 77.17
C ASN A 507 14.91 -60.85 76.71
N HIS A 508 14.58 -59.96 77.66
CA HIS A 508 14.05 -58.63 77.36
C HIS A 508 15.01 -57.79 76.51
N HIS A 509 16.28 -57.71 76.92
CA HIS A 509 17.29 -56.93 76.19
C HIS A 509 17.66 -57.59 74.84
N GLY A 510 17.67 -58.92 74.75
CA GLY A 510 17.84 -59.64 73.48
C GLY A 510 16.72 -59.34 72.47
N LYS A 511 15.46 -59.32 72.92
CA LYS A 511 14.31 -58.92 72.09
C LYS A 511 14.39 -57.46 71.64
N ARG A 512 14.92 -56.57 72.49
CA ARG A 512 15.17 -55.17 72.11
C ARG A 512 16.22 -55.06 71.00
N ALA A 513 17.33 -55.79 71.12
CA ALA A 513 18.35 -55.82 70.07
C ALA A 513 17.78 -56.36 68.74
N ASP A 514 17.00 -57.44 68.78
CA ASP A 514 16.29 -57.99 67.61
C ASP A 514 15.33 -56.97 66.98
N GLY A 515 14.58 -56.22 67.80
CA GLY A 515 13.70 -55.16 67.35
C GLY A 515 14.42 -54.01 66.63
N ILE A 516 15.59 -53.60 67.15
CA ILE A 516 16.43 -52.55 66.53
C ILE A 516 16.97 -53.03 65.18
N VAL A 517 17.49 -54.26 65.11
CA VAL A 517 18.02 -54.84 63.85
C VAL A 517 16.92 -55.00 62.80
N LYS A 518 15.72 -55.46 63.19
CA LYS A 518 14.57 -55.55 62.28
C LYS A 518 14.12 -54.18 61.78
N GLY A 519 14.10 -53.18 62.66
CA GLY A 519 13.81 -51.79 62.30
C GLY A 519 14.83 -51.21 61.30
N MET A 520 16.12 -51.44 61.54
CA MET A 520 17.20 -51.06 60.61
C MET A 520 17.05 -51.71 59.24
N LEU A 521 16.81 -53.03 59.19
CA LEU A 521 16.62 -53.75 57.93
C LEU A 521 15.39 -53.26 57.15
N GLN A 522 14.34 -52.82 57.85
CA GLN A 522 13.16 -52.21 57.23
C GLN A 522 13.42 -50.80 56.66
N HIS A 523 14.42 -50.08 57.16
CA HIS A 523 14.85 -48.77 56.66
C HIS A 523 15.90 -48.89 55.54
N SER A 524 16.72 -49.95 55.56
CA SER A 524 17.77 -50.19 54.54
C SER A 524 17.25 -50.82 53.24
N ARG A 525 16.07 -51.45 53.25
CA ARG A 525 15.46 -51.99 52.03
C ARG A 525 15.17 -50.85 51.05
N LYS A 526 15.88 -50.83 49.92
CA LYS A 526 15.45 -50.12 48.71
C LYS A 526 14.08 -50.66 48.32
N ASN A 527 13.02 -49.95 48.64
CA ASN A 527 11.72 -50.22 48.05
C ASN A 527 11.77 -49.71 46.60
N THR A 528 11.90 -50.65 45.66
CA THR A 528 11.68 -50.45 44.23
C THR A 528 10.18 -50.50 43.92
N GLY A 529 9.37 -49.89 44.77
CA GLY A 529 7.93 -49.82 44.53
C GLY A 529 7.69 -48.95 43.30
N GLU A 530 7.09 -49.51 42.26
CA GLU A 530 6.58 -48.73 41.16
C GLU A 530 5.32 -48.00 41.65
N LYS A 531 5.10 -46.78 41.14
CA LYS A 531 3.85 -46.07 41.45
C LYS A 531 2.72 -46.74 40.69
N GLU A 532 1.61 -47.01 41.38
CA GLU A 532 0.43 -47.66 40.83
C GLU A 532 -0.80 -46.78 41.07
N LEU A 533 -1.71 -46.76 40.09
CA LEU A 533 -3.01 -46.09 40.22
C LEU A 533 -3.88 -46.80 41.26
N THR A 534 -3.95 -46.22 42.45
CA THR A 534 -4.51 -46.84 43.65
C THR A 534 -5.64 -46.00 44.24
N ASP A 535 -6.72 -46.66 44.63
CA ASP A 535 -7.81 -46.02 45.37
C ASP A 535 -7.37 -45.78 46.81
N ILE A 536 -7.14 -44.52 47.17
CA ILE A 536 -6.61 -44.16 48.48
C ILE A 536 -7.59 -44.46 49.61
N ASN A 537 -8.90 -44.32 49.36
CA ASN A 537 -9.92 -44.55 50.38
C ASN A 537 -10.01 -46.05 50.70
N ALA A 538 -9.97 -46.90 49.65
CA ALA A 538 -9.93 -48.34 49.83
C ALA A 538 -8.66 -48.79 50.58
N LEU A 539 -7.50 -48.23 50.22
CA LEU A 539 -6.22 -48.54 50.88
C LEU A 539 -6.25 -48.16 52.37
N VAL A 540 -6.68 -46.94 52.67
CA VAL A 540 -6.77 -46.42 54.06
C VAL A 540 -7.72 -47.28 54.90
N ASP A 541 -8.89 -47.65 54.36
CA ASP A 541 -9.87 -48.50 55.05
C ASP A 541 -9.34 -49.91 55.30
N GLU A 542 -8.64 -50.50 54.32
CA GLU A 542 -8.00 -51.81 54.45
C GLU A 542 -7.01 -51.82 55.61
N TYR A 543 -6.11 -50.84 55.68
CA TYR A 543 -5.11 -50.75 56.73
C TYR A 543 -5.70 -50.40 58.10
N LEU A 544 -6.80 -49.64 58.16
CA LEU A 544 -7.56 -49.41 59.39
C LEU A 544 -8.11 -50.72 59.96
N ARG A 545 -8.79 -51.52 59.13
CA ARG A 545 -9.34 -52.82 59.53
C ARG A 545 -8.23 -53.80 59.91
N LEU A 546 -7.14 -53.83 59.15
CA LEU A 546 -6.00 -54.68 59.40
C LEU A 546 -5.38 -54.37 60.78
N ALA A 547 -5.16 -53.09 61.09
CA ALA A 547 -4.63 -52.66 62.38
C ALA A 547 -5.58 -53.02 63.54
N TYR A 548 -6.89 -52.82 63.34
CA TYR A 548 -7.90 -53.10 64.35
C TYR A 548 -7.97 -54.59 64.69
N HIS A 549 -8.06 -55.46 63.68
CA HIS A 549 -8.05 -56.90 63.85
C HIS A 549 -6.72 -57.41 64.41
N GLY A 550 -5.61 -56.82 63.97
CA GLY A 550 -4.28 -57.15 64.49
C GLY A 550 -4.13 -56.91 65.99
N LEU A 551 -4.69 -55.80 66.50
CA LEU A 551 -4.67 -55.51 67.94
C LEU A 551 -5.65 -56.39 68.72
N ARG A 552 -6.86 -56.61 68.20
CA ARG A 552 -7.88 -57.47 68.83
C ARG A 552 -7.46 -58.95 68.90
N ALA A 553 -6.64 -59.41 67.97
CA ALA A 553 -6.04 -60.75 68.01
C ALA A 553 -5.04 -60.91 69.17
N LYS A 554 -4.34 -59.83 69.55
CA LYS A 554 -3.41 -59.81 70.69
C LYS A 554 -4.13 -59.59 72.02
N ASP A 555 -5.12 -58.69 72.04
CA ASP A 555 -5.95 -58.36 73.20
C ASP A 555 -7.42 -58.47 72.84
N LYS A 556 -8.07 -59.59 73.22
CA LYS A 556 -9.49 -59.84 72.94
C LYS A 556 -10.43 -58.82 73.59
N SER A 557 -9.95 -58.09 74.61
CA SER A 557 -10.73 -57.07 75.32
C SER A 557 -10.66 -55.69 74.66
N PHE A 558 -9.79 -55.51 73.66
CA PHE A 558 -9.67 -54.26 72.92
C PHE A 558 -10.95 -53.98 72.11
N ASN A 559 -11.51 -52.79 72.31
CA ASN A 559 -12.62 -52.25 71.53
C ASN A 559 -12.42 -50.74 71.38
N ALA A 560 -12.59 -50.25 70.16
CA ALA A 560 -12.48 -48.84 69.81
C ALA A 560 -13.51 -48.51 68.74
N THR A 561 -14.10 -47.33 68.84
CA THR A 561 -15.04 -46.80 67.85
C THR A 561 -14.26 -46.22 66.69
N LEU A 562 -14.62 -46.66 65.48
CA LEU A 562 -13.93 -46.28 64.25
C LEU A 562 -14.85 -45.35 63.47
N GLU A 563 -14.43 -44.10 63.31
CA GLU A 563 -15.15 -43.10 62.52
C GLU A 563 -14.40 -42.86 61.21
N THR A 564 -15.11 -42.91 60.08
CA THR A 564 -14.51 -42.72 58.76
C THR A 564 -15.27 -41.69 57.94
N ASP A 565 -14.57 -40.70 57.39
CA ASP A 565 -15.11 -39.66 56.51
C ASP A 565 -14.28 -39.58 55.22
N TYR A 566 -14.69 -40.34 54.20
CA TYR A 566 -13.94 -40.46 52.96
C TYR A 566 -14.53 -39.62 51.82
N ASP A 567 -13.71 -38.74 51.24
CA ASP A 567 -14.08 -38.00 50.04
C ASP A 567 -13.98 -38.90 48.80
N HIS A 568 -15.14 -39.34 48.29
CA HIS A 568 -15.23 -40.20 47.11
C HIS A 568 -14.84 -39.50 45.80
N ALA A 569 -14.68 -38.17 45.78
CA ALA A 569 -14.25 -37.43 44.59
C ALA A 569 -12.76 -37.60 44.26
N ILE A 570 -11.96 -38.14 45.19
CA ILE A 570 -10.51 -38.32 45.04
C ILE A 570 -10.15 -39.30 43.91
N GLY A 571 -10.93 -40.36 43.71
CA GLY A 571 -10.63 -41.39 42.71
C GLY A 571 -9.34 -42.17 42.98
N LYS A 572 -8.63 -42.57 41.91
CA LYS A 572 -7.36 -43.29 42.00
C LYS A 572 -6.18 -42.35 41.79
N ILE A 573 -5.13 -42.51 42.58
CA ILE A 573 -3.90 -41.71 42.52
C ILE A 573 -2.67 -42.58 42.32
N GLU A 574 -1.64 -42.00 41.69
CA GLU A 574 -0.37 -42.67 41.42
C GLU A 574 0.54 -42.62 42.66
N ILE A 575 0.53 -43.70 43.44
CA ILE A 575 1.31 -43.83 44.70
C ILE A 575 1.96 -45.21 44.76
N VAL A 576 2.94 -45.40 45.65
CA VAL A 576 3.44 -46.74 45.98
C VAL A 576 2.56 -47.31 47.10
N PRO A 577 1.65 -48.27 46.84
CA PRO A 577 0.62 -48.66 47.81
C PRO A 577 1.21 -49.29 49.08
N GLN A 578 2.32 -50.00 48.94
CA GLN A 578 3.02 -50.62 50.07
C GLN A 578 3.65 -49.56 50.99
N ASP A 579 4.14 -48.46 50.45
CA ASP A 579 4.75 -47.38 51.22
C ASP A 579 3.69 -46.60 51.99
N ILE A 580 2.62 -46.17 51.32
CA ILE A 580 1.49 -45.49 51.97
C ILE A 580 0.81 -46.42 52.99
N GLY A 581 0.65 -47.70 52.67
CA GLY A 581 0.15 -48.70 53.60
C GLY A 581 0.96 -48.81 54.90
N ARG A 582 2.30 -48.76 54.81
CA ARG A 582 3.18 -48.74 55.99
C ARG A 582 2.98 -47.47 56.84
N VAL A 583 2.84 -46.31 56.20
CA VAL A 583 2.53 -45.05 56.89
C VAL A 583 1.21 -45.18 57.65
N MET A 584 0.15 -45.61 56.96
CA MET A 584 -1.17 -45.77 57.55
C MET A 584 -1.16 -46.75 58.72
N LEU A 585 -0.53 -47.92 58.55
CA LEU A 585 -0.41 -48.90 59.62
C LEU A 585 0.32 -48.33 60.85
N ASN A 586 1.40 -47.57 60.65
CA ASN A 586 2.15 -46.96 61.74
C ASN A 586 1.33 -45.90 62.50
N LEU A 587 0.65 -44.99 61.78
CA LEU A 587 -0.16 -43.94 62.40
C LEU A 587 -1.36 -44.53 63.15
N ILE A 588 -2.08 -45.47 62.53
CA ILE A 588 -3.27 -46.11 63.13
C ILE A 588 -2.89 -46.95 64.35
N THR A 589 -1.80 -47.71 64.31
CA THR A 589 -1.35 -48.50 65.47
C THR A 589 -0.86 -47.60 66.61
N ASN A 590 -0.29 -46.44 66.31
CA ASN A 590 0.02 -45.43 67.33
C ASN A 590 -1.26 -44.85 67.95
N ALA A 591 -2.26 -44.51 67.15
CA ALA A 591 -3.58 -44.06 67.62
C ALA A 591 -4.27 -45.11 68.52
N PHE A 592 -4.29 -46.39 68.12
CA PHE A 592 -4.87 -47.44 68.96
C PHE A 592 -4.10 -47.66 70.27
N TYR A 593 -2.78 -47.46 70.26
CA TYR A 593 -1.99 -47.53 71.48
C TYR A 593 -2.37 -46.40 72.45
N THR A 594 -2.44 -45.15 71.99
CA THR A 594 -2.71 -44.00 72.87
C THR A 594 -4.10 -44.04 73.48
N ILE A 595 -5.13 -44.45 72.74
CA ILE A 595 -6.50 -44.57 73.29
C ILE A 595 -6.61 -45.74 74.28
N THR A 596 -5.85 -46.82 74.08
CA THR A 596 -5.82 -47.97 75.00
C THR A 596 -5.15 -47.59 76.30
N GLU A 597 -4.02 -46.89 76.22
CA GLU A 597 -3.32 -46.36 77.39
C GLU A 597 -4.19 -45.38 78.16
N ARG A 598 -4.92 -44.48 77.47
CA ARG A 598 -5.86 -43.56 78.14
C ARG A 598 -6.94 -44.28 78.93
N LYS A 599 -7.52 -45.36 78.37
CA LYS A 599 -8.55 -46.17 79.02
C LYS A 599 -8.03 -46.91 80.26
N LYS A 600 -6.75 -47.32 80.25
CA LYS A 600 -6.11 -48.04 81.38
C LYS A 600 -5.46 -47.10 82.40
N GLY A 601 -5.19 -45.86 82.01
CA GLY A 601 -4.39 -44.89 82.77
C GLY A 601 -5.17 -44.07 83.81
N PRO A 602 -4.48 -43.14 84.51
CA PRO A 602 -5.05 -42.33 85.58
C PRO A 602 -6.20 -41.40 85.13
N LEU A 603 -6.24 -41.09 83.84
CA LEU A 603 -7.23 -40.22 83.19
C LEU A 603 -8.51 -40.97 82.79
N ALA A 604 -8.59 -42.28 83.02
CA ALA A 604 -9.80 -43.06 82.77
C ALA A 604 -10.92 -42.59 83.73
N PRO A 605 -12.13 -42.25 83.23
CA PRO A 605 -13.21 -41.78 84.08
C PRO A 605 -13.63 -42.88 85.07
N LYS A 606 -13.37 -42.64 86.37
CA LYS A 606 -13.81 -43.51 87.47
C LYS A 606 -15.24 -43.12 87.87
N GLY A 607 -16.24 -43.87 87.41
CA GLY A 607 -17.58 -43.91 88.02
C GLY A 607 -18.45 -42.65 87.89
N GLY A 608 -18.77 -42.22 86.67
CA GLY A 608 -19.75 -41.15 86.39
C GLY A 608 -20.20 -41.14 84.93
N THR A 609 -21.38 -40.57 84.65
CA THR A 609 -22.26 -40.74 83.46
C THR A 609 -21.73 -40.26 82.09
N HIS A 610 -20.42 -40.08 81.91
CA HIS A 610 -19.77 -39.95 80.60
C HIS A 610 -18.61 -40.95 80.53
N GLU A 611 -18.90 -42.16 80.07
CA GLU A 611 -17.91 -43.22 79.86
C GLU A 611 -16.97 -42.80 78.72
N TYR A 612 -15.66 -42.84 78.95
CA TYR A 612 -14.68 -42.55 77.89
C TYR A 612 -14.76 -43.67 76.84
N GLU A 613 -15.19 -43.31 75.64
CA GLU A 613 -15.22 -44.20 74.49
C GLU A 613 -13.93 -44.02 73.67
N PRO A 614 -13.05 -45.04 73.58
CA PRO A 614 -11.85 -44.95 72.76
C PRO A 614 -12.24 -44.81 71.27
N THR A 615 -11.81 -43.73 70.62
CA THR A 615 -12.21 -43.42 69.24
C THR A 615 -11.00 -43.07 68.38
N VAL A 616 -10.97 -43.65 67.18
CA VAL A 616 -10.05 -43.25 66.10
C VAL A 616 -10.88 -42.81 64.90
N SER A 617 -10.65 -41.60 64.43
CA SER A 617 -11.34 -41.01 63.30
C SER A 617 -10.35 -40.86 62.13
N ILE A 618 -10.71 -41.33 60.94
CA ILE A 618 -9.90 -41.19 59.73
C ILE A 618 -10.71 -40.45 58.67
N SER A 619 -10.11 -39.45 58.04
CA SER A 619 -10.76 -38.72 56.94
C SER A 619 -9.84 -38.50 55.75
N THR A 620 -10.41 -38.47 54.55
CA THR A 620 -9.71 -38.09 53.32
C THR A 620 -10.42 -36.92 52.65
N LYS A 621 -9.67 -35.95 52.10
CA LYS A 621 -10.24 -34.78 51.40
C LYS A 621 -9.44 -34.41 50.16
N LEU A 622 -10.15 -34.11 49.07
CA LEU A 622 -9.54 -33.55 47.87
C LEU A 622 -9.37 -32.02 48.02
N ILE A 623 -8.13 -31.53 47.86
CA ILE A 623 -7.83 -30.11 47.76
C ILE A 623 -7.79 -29.72 46.28
N SER A 624 -8.74 -28.90 45.85
CA SER A 624 -8.70 -28.26 44.53
C SER A 624 -7.64 -27.15 44.47
N PRO A 625 -6.88 -27.04 43.37
CA PRO A 625 -5.87 -26.00 43.22
C PRO A 625 -6.52 -24.60 43.18
N LEU A 626 -6.16 -23.72 44.12
CA LEU A 626 -6.41 -22.29 44.00
C LEU A 626 -5.37 -21.71 43.05
N ARG A 627 -5.81 -20.88 42.09
CA ARG A 627 -5.01 -20.18 41.04
C ARG A 627 -3.49 -20.29 41.21
N GLY A 628 -2.89 -21.27 40.54
CA GLY A 628 -1.43 -21.39 40.40
C GLY A 628 -0.77 -22.48 41.23
N ASP A 629 -1.46 -23.09 42.20
CA ASP A 629 -0.91 -24.20 42.99
C ASP A 629 -1.27 -25.59 42.42
N GLN A 630 -0.53 -26.63 42.79
CA GLN A 630 -0.87 -28.02 42.46
C GLN A 630 -1.98 -28.53 43.41
N GLY A 631 -3.01 -29.19 42.86
CA GLY A 631 -4.04 -29.85 43.68
C GLY A 631 -3.44 -31.01 44.48
N GLY A 632 -4.15 -31.48 45.51
CA GLY A 632 -3.63 -32.51 46.40
C GLY A 632 -4.70 -33.24 47.20
N ILE A 633 -4.28 -34.18 48.05
CA ILE A 633 -5.15 -34.95 48.93
C ILE A 633 -4.64 -34.79 50.35
N LEU A 634 -5.58 -34.61 51.29
CA LEU A 634 -5.33 -34.71 52.72
C LEU A 634 -5.84 -36.03 53.25
N ILE A 635 -5.03 -36.71 54.05
CA ILE A 635 -5.43 -37.88 54.85
C ILE A 635 -5.17 -37.51 56.31
N SER A 636 -6.20 -37.56 57.14
CA SER A 636 -6.11 -37.29 58.57
C SER A 636 -6.36 -38.57 59.37
N VAL A 637 -5.50 -38.85 60.35
CA VAL A 637 -5.66 -39.91 61.35
C VAL A 637 -5.69 -39.25 62.72
N LYS A 638 -6.86 -39.26 63.35
CA LYS A 638 -7.13 -38.60 64.62
C LYS A 638 -7.50 -39.60 65.71
N ASP A 639 -6.95 -39.41 66.90
CA ASP A 639 -7.27 -40.18 68.10
C ASP A 639 -7.71 -39.27 69.25
N ASN A 640 -8.55 -39.79 70.15
CA ASN A 640 -8.92 -39.13 71.40
C ASN A 640 -8.07 -39.62 72.60
N GLY A 641 -6.83 -40.04 72.37
CA GLY A 641 -5.90 -40.56 73.37
C GLY A 641 -5.27 -39.48 74.26
N ASN A 642 -4.09 -39.76 74.82
CA ASN A 642 -3.43 -38.89 75.80
C ASN A 642 -2.82 -37.60 75.23
N GLY A 643 -2.79 -37.43 73.91
CA GLY A 643 -2.05 -36.32 73.27
C GLY A 643 -0.52 -36.45 73.43
N ILE A 644 0.21 -35.49 72.87
CA ILE A 644 1.67 -35.41 72.95
C ILE A 644 2.05 -34.13 73.71
N PRO A 645 2.89 -34.21 74.76
CA PRO A 645 3.39 -33.02 75.47
C PRO A 645 4.22 -32.11 74.55
N GLU A 646 4.14 -30.79 74.76
CA GLU A 646 4.84 -29.80 73.94
C GLU A 646 6.36 -30.02 73.91
N SER A 647 6.95 -30.48 75.01
CA SER A 647 8.39 -30.77 75.12
C SER A 647 8.88 -31.95 74.25
N ALA A 648 7.97 -32.80 73.77
CA ALA A 648 8.28 -33.95 72.94
C ALA A 648 8.04 -33.71 71.45
N LEU A 649 7.26 -32.68 71.08
CA LEU A 649 6.81 -32.42 69.69
C LEU A 649 7.96 -32.35 68.69
N ASP A 650 9.01 -31.60 69.01
CA ASP A 650 10.17 -31.42 68.11
C ASP A 650 11.00 -32.70 67.89
N LYS A 651 10.77 -33.72 68.71
CA LYS A 651 11.56 -34.97 68.71
C LYS A 651 10.81 -36.16 68.14
N ILE A 652 9.49 -36.08 67.92
CA ILE A 652 8.68 -37.25 67.55
C ILE A 652 9.04 -37.86 66.19
N PHE A 653 9.63 -37.06 65.29
CA PHE A 653 10.11 -37.51 63.99
C PHE A 653 11.61 -37.88 63.99
N GLN A 654 12.32 -37.66 65.11
CA GLN A 654 13.70 -38.11 65.22
C GLN A 654 13.75 -39.64 65.30
N PRO A 655 14.64 -40.30 64.54
CA PRO A 655 14.83 -41.74 64.64
C PRO A 655 15.09 -42.18 66.08
N PHE A 656 14.51 -43.32 66.47
CA PHE A 656 14.64 -43.95 67.80
C PHE A 656 13.97 -43.24 68.97
N PHE A 657 13.37 -42.06 68.76
CA PHE A 657 12.59 -41.41 69.79
C PHE A 657 11.29 -42.17 70.09
N THR A 658 11.09 -42.60 71.34
CA THR A 658 9.84 -43.23 71.78
C THR A 658 9.54 -42.95 73.26
N THR A 659 8.27 -42.73 73.57
CA THR A 659 7.77 -42.60 74.95
C THR A 659 7.19 -43.91 75.49
N LYS A 660 7.12 -44.97 74.66
CA LYS A 660 6.63 -46.29 75.07
C LYS A 660 7.66 -46.96 76.00
N PRO A 661 7.23 -47.82 76.95
CA PRO A 661 8.15 -48.55 77.81
C PRO A 661 9.17 -49.37 76.99
N THR A 662 10.34 -49.58 77.58
CA THR A 662 11.43 -50.35 76.97
C THR A 662 10.93 -51.68 76.40
N GLY A 663 11.26 -51.96 75.14
CA GLY A 663 10.85 -53.19 74.44
C GLY A 663 9.47 -53.15 73.76
N GLN A 664 8.68 -52.07 73.92
CA GLN A 664 7.37 -51.91 73.26
C GLN A 664 7.37 -50.93 72.09
N GLY A 665 8.38 -50.06 71.98
CA GLY A 665 8.54 -49.08 70.90
C GLY A 665 9.95 -49.11 70.33
N THR A 666 10.06 -49.08 68.99
CA THR A 666 11.35 -48.96 68.28
C THR A 666 11.75 -47.52 67.97
N GLY A 667 10.81 -46.57 68.10
CA GLY A 667 11.03 -45.16 67.77
C GLY A 667 11.27 -44.85 66.29
N LEU A 668 11.08 -45.84 65.40
CA LEU A 668 11.35 -45.70 63.96
C LEU A 668 10.09 -45.47 63.11
N GLY A 669 8.90 -45.67 63.67
CA GLY A 669 7.65 -45.64 62.90
C GLY A 669 7.31 -44.26 62.34
N LEU A 670 7.44 -43.21 63.15
CA LEU A 670 7.11 -41.84 62.75
C LEU A 670 8.18 -41.22 61.85
N SER A 671 9.47 -41.45 62.12
CA SER A 671 10.56 -41.00 61.25
C SER A 671 10.46 -41.62 59.85
N LEU A 672 10.23 -42.94 59.78
CA LEU A 672 10.01 -43.63 58.50
C LEU A 672 8.76 -43.10 57.78
N SER A 673 7.69 -42.80 58.52
CA SER A 673 6.47 -42.28 57.92
C SER A 673 6.70 -40.89 57.31
N TYR A 674 7.46 -40.04 57.99
CA TYR A 674 7.88 -38.74 57.48
C TYR A 674 8.72 -38.86 56.20
N ASP A 675 9.71 -39.75 56.19
CA ASP A 675 10.57 -40.00 55.02
C ASP A 675 9.79 -40.51 53.81
N ILE A 676 8.85 -41.45 54.02
CA ILE A 676 8.01 -42.00 52.95
C ILE A 676 7.13 -40.91 52.32
N ILE A 677 6.51 -40.06 53.14
CA ILE A 677 5.63 -38.99 52.66
C ILE A 677 6.43 -37.93 51.89
N ASN A 678 7.61 -37.53 52.39
CA ASN A 678 8.51 -36.63 51.67
C ASN A 678 8.99 -37.22 50.34
N ALA A 679 9.29 -38.52 50.29
CA ALA A 679 9.66 -39.21 49.04
C ALA A 679 8.52 -39.22 48.01
N HIS A 680 7.26 -39.14 48.46
CA HIS A 680 6.09 -38.96 47.60
C HIS A 680 5.80 -37.49 47.23
N GLY A 681 6.66 -36.55 47.64
CA GLY A 681 6.48 -35.11 47.43
C GLY A 681 5.42 -34.48 48.34
N GLY A 682 5.01 -35.20 49.39
CA GLY A 682 4.03 -34.75 50.37
C GLY A 682 4.63 -34.14 51.63
N ASP A 683 3.78 -33.89 52.62
CA ASP A 683 4.14 -33.37 53.95
C ASP A 683 3.31 -34.09 55.04
N LEU A 684 3.89 -34.33 56.22
CA LEU A 684 3.24 -35.00 57.35
C LEU A 684 3.28 -34.08 58.58
N ARG A 685 2.12 -33.58 58.99
CA ARG A 685 1.95 -32.66 60.13
C ARG A 685 1.25 -33.34 61.29
N VAL A 686 1.47 -32.79 62.49
CA VAL A 686 0.81 -33.22 63.72
C VAL A 686 0.13 -32.04 64.39
N TYR A 687 -1.10 -32.24 64.84
CA TYR A 687 -1.85 -31.33 65.69
C TYR A 687 -2.27 -32.10 66.94
N THR A 688 -1.88 -31.65 68.12
CA THR A 688 -2.10 -32.42 69.35
C THR A 688 -2.30 -31.47 70.51
N GLU A 689 -3.12 -31.90 71.47
CA GLU A 689 -3.28 -31.21 72.74
C GLU A 689 -3.21 -32.25 73.86
N GLU A 690 -2.38 -31.97 74.85
CA GLU A 690 -2.14 -32.88 75.97
C GLU A 690 -3.46 -33.21 76.69
N ASN A 691 -3.69 -34.49 76.92
CA ASN A 691 -4.91 -35.06 77.50
C ASN A 691 -6.19 -34.94 76.66
N LYS A 692 -6.10 -34.48 75.40
CA LYS A 692 -7.27 -34.43 74.50
C LYS A 692 -7.16 -35.35 73.30
N GLY A 693 -5.97 -35.54 72.74
CA GLY A 693 -5.76 -36.42 71.59
C GLY A 693 -4.75 -35.87 70.58
N THR A 694 -4.54 -36.61 69.50
CA THR A 694 -3.59 -36.25 68.43
C THR A 694 -4.23 -36.45 67.07
N GLU A 695 -3.86 -35.60 66.11
CA GLU A 695 -4.27 -35.67 64.72
C GLU A 695 -3.03 -35.57 63.82
N PHE A 696 -2.75 -36.63 63.07
CA PHE A 696 -1.71 -36.63 62.05
C PHE A 696 -2.34 -36.37 60.69
N VAL A 697 -1.82 -35.39 59.96
CA VAL A 697 -2.32 -34.96 58.65
C VAL A 697 -1.24 -35.15 57.60
N ILE A 698 -1.50 -36.05 56.65
CA ILE A 698 -0.68 -36.30 55.47
C ILE A 698 -1.24 -35.45 54.32
N SER A 699 -0.40 -34.67 53.65
CA SER A 699 -0.73 -34.04 52.37
C SER A 699 0.07 -34.67 51.24
N LEU A 700 -0.59 -35.13 50.18
CA LEU A 700 0.03 -35.69 48.98
C LEU A 700 -0.35 -34.87 47.74
N PRO A 701 0.61 -34.47 46.87
CA PRO A 701 0.29 -33.79 45.63
C PRO A 701 -0.31 -34.75 44.61
N ILE A 702 -1.25 -34.27 43.80
CA ILE A 702 -1.73 -34.99 42.61
C ILE A 702 -0.95 -34.44 41.40
N PRO A 703 -0.08 -35.24 40.74
CA PRO A 703 0.56 -34.84 39.50
C PRO A 703 -0.49 -34.52 38.42
N LYS A 704 -0.23 -33.51 37.58
CA LYS A 704 -1.14 -33.10 36.50
C LYS A 704 -1.41 -34.18 35.47
#